data_AF-A0A7Z9LD89-F1
#
_entry.id   AF-A0A7Z9LD89-F1
#
_cell.length_a   1.000
_cell.length_b   1.000
_cell.length_c   1.000
_cell.angle_alpha   90.00
_cell.angle_beta   90.00
_cell.angle_gamma   90.00
#
_symmetry.space_group_name_H-M   'P 1'
#
loop_
_entity.id
_entity.type
_entity.pdbx_description
1 polymer ?
#
loop_
_entity_poly.entity_id
_entity_poly.type
_entity_poly.pdbx_seq_one_letter_code
_entity_poly.pdbx_strand_id
1 'polypeptide(L)'
;MRRQQLTSCLLLLVLSLWSCSLPVWSGDDDLEVRRWDRLELVNGKVFEGELVAESPLEITFRQKSSDDEAGIEFSLPRSDVRRLLRRNPPEAVYKLRLRNFDPSSFDLQRALGLWCQEVDLEKNAISHLEDACRLRPQVEEIYDLLIPLYDARRAASGNAVFDDREIGTVLEAMRSGIDNPWLRKRAVDGLLSIGDRIGAILILEEISAASGDGEEEIAARARLAVLLQETGKEEEARRWARRLRESGAAGRFPGVLILEARWLLGDRSSGDLAAGAMLEERVQSLLERDASVGEAHLLLGSLRLLEDRVEESIAEFKKAFRAGAVDAVAAVTFALAFARSGDSTKALELISAARTSERVAIEWRLVEVYIQENLGQYDDALLLLEDILASEEASWQARILALTTRQRLDPDVTIDGEIEKILLAHGSNDSAFAECSLHLGDMALRSGDISGARRWLEYALRAGSRTPETWLRLALAQRGPGGDDRRALEALDTALKERPDDPDLLNALGDLRYRQGDLEGARKSFDRVVGTYPRKMREEEAGPLPPALRYAISSRQLALRAIEEELWIDNFDRNDGAQVLNNWIERETFGIDIGLLANSVRFDGVQRFQPDGLTMVVRPLTTPRLSGIRATMRLRVGNVPVRVALRIEDDSGTGLILFRDRDGIIGYTLTGRGDPVVVRSDSPGEDSEEQKLVKTVWPADARAHTLEIRLGNDDKSGASIYFDGSRVARKIPFRMRRLRSLNAGVSTQAELDVSFSLDLERFEVFRRKARSDGERQY
;
A
#
# COMPACT_ATOMS: atom_id res chain seq x y z
N MET A 1 -23.60 57.46 31.81
CA MET A 1 -22.74 58.38 32.60
C MET A 1 -21.58 57.53 33.09
N ARG A 2 -20.36 57.62 32.52
CA ARG A 2 -19.45 58.79 32.49
C ARG A 2 -18.99 59.18 33.89
N ARG A 3 -17.66 59.21 34.05
CA ARG A 3 -16.88 59.88 35.11
C ARG A 3 -17.10 59.38 36.55
N GLN A 4 -16.30 58.41 37.00
CA GLN A 4 -15.76 58.33 38.38
C GLN A 4 -14.97 57.02 38.62
N GLN A 5 -13.81 56.86 37.97
CA GLN A 5 -12.76 55.92 38.41
C GLN A 5 -11.37 56.51 38.11
N LEU A 6 -11.17 57.78 38.46
CA LEU A 6 -9.95 58.55 38.11
C LEU A 6 -9.36 59.35 39.29
N THR A 7 -9.76 59.09 40.54
CA THR A 7 -9.36 59.94 41.69
C THR A 7 -9.02 59.19 42.98
N SER A 8 -8.59 57.92 42.94
CA SER A 8 -8.20 57.22 44.18
C SER A 8 -6.96 56.31 44.13
N CYS A 9 -6.19 56.32 43.02
CA CYS A 9 -4.84 55.74 43.00
C CYS A 9 -3.72 56.79 43.03
N LEU A 10 -4.08 58.03 43.36
CA LEU A 10 -3.20 59.20 43.32
C LEU A 10 -2.96 59.73 44.74
N LEU A 11 -2.55 58.85 45.69
CA LEU A 11 -1.98 59.29 46.98
C LEU A 11 -1.23 58.22 47.82
N LEU A 12 -0.92 57.03 47.29
CA LEU A 12 -0.17 56.00 48.03
C LEU A 12 0.84 55.27 47.12
N LEU A 13 1.66 56.06 46.41
CA LEU A 13 2.95 55.61 45.84
C LEU A 13 3.97 56.76 45.93
N VAL A 14 3.92 57.46 47.06
CA VAL A 14 5.04 58.26 47.60
C VAL A 14 5.53 57.48 48.80
N LEU A 15 6.82 57.14 48.81
CA LEU A 15 7.58 56.33 49.78
C LEU A 15 7.82 54.86 49.40
N SER A 16 8.51 54.63 48.28
CA SER A 16 9.68 53.71 48.24
C SER A 16 10.28 53.63 46.83
N LEU A 17 10.93 54.70 46.36
CA LEU A 17 11.99 54.55 45.36
C LEU A 17 13.14 55.45 45.75
N TRP A 18 14.26 54.77 46.00
CA TRP A 18 15.57 55.36 46.21
C TRP A 18 15.95 56.27 45.05
N SER A 19 16.75 57.26 45.40
CA SER A 19 17.46 58.19 44.55
C SER A 19 18.07 57.55 43.30
N CYS A 20 17.38 57.65 42.16
CA CYS A 20 18.07 57.77 40.88
C CYS A 20 18.72 59.14 40.86
N SER A 21 20.02 59.19 41.03
CA SER A 21 20.82 60.34 40.62
C SER A 21 20.55 60.57 39.13
N LEU A 22 19.81 61.64 38.80
CA LEU A 22 19.80 62.18 37.46
C LEU A 22 21.26 62.45 37.07
N PRO A 23 21.73 62.01 35.88
CA PRO A 23 23.01 62.45 35.38
C PRO A 23 22.97 63.98 35.33
N VAL A 24 23.97 64.64 35.90
CA VAL A 24 24.16 66.07 35.70
C VAL A 24 24.72 66.23 34.30
N TRP A 25 23.86 66.57 33.35
CA TRP A 25 24.29 66.97 32.01
C TRP A 25 25.01 68.32 32.14
N SER A 26 26.25 68.41 31.64
CA SER A 26 27.01 69.66 31.59
C SER A 26 26.20 70.73 30.86
N GLY A 27 25.96 71.86 31.53
CA GLY A 27 24.89 72.81 31.22
C GLY A 27 25.01 73.70 29.97
N ASP A 28 25.60 73.22 28.87
CA ASP A 28 25.72 74.00 27.62
C ASP A 28 25.17 73.32 26.35
N ASP A 29 24.76 72.04 26.39
CA ASP A 29 24.19 71.35 25.22
C ASP A 29 22.67 71.59 25.10
N ASP A 30 22.20 71.99 23.93
CA ASP A 30 20.77 72.20 23.62
C ASP A 30 20.10 70.86 23.27
N LEU A 31 19.41 70.26 24.23
CA LEU A 31 18.77 68.94 24.13
C LEU A 31 17.28 68.99 23.78
N GLU A 32 16.75 70.18 23.51
CA GLU A 32 15.35 70.36 23.13
C GLU A 32 15.16 69.99 21.65
N VAL A 33 14.26 69.04 21.38
CA VAL A 33 13.90 68.65 20.00
C VAL A 33 13.01 69.74 19.40
N ARG A 34 13.45 70.28 18.27
CA ARG A 34 12.73 71.35 17.55
C ARG A 34 12.63 71.01 16.07
N ARG A 35 11.40 70.82 15.59
CA ARG A 35 11.10 70.51 14.17
C ARG A 35 11.40 71.69 13.23
N TRP A 36 11.34 72.91 13.75
CA TRP A 36 11.52 74.19 13.03
C TRP A 36 12.46 75.12 13.81
N ASP A 37 13.04 76.12 13.14
CA ASP A 37 13.68 77.24 13.84
C ASP A 37 12.62 78.01 14.63
N ARG A 38 13.01 78.57 15.78
CA ARG A 38 12.13 79.37 16.65
C ARG A 38 12.77 80.74 16.87
N LEU A 39 12.05 81.77 16.45
CA LEU A 39 12.45 83.17 16.52
C LEU A 39 11.66 83.87 17.62
N GLU A 40 12.32 84.28 18.70
CA GLU A 40 11.72 85.04 19.80
C GLU A 40 12.15 86.50 19.70
N LEU A 41 11.19 87.40 19.58
CA LEU A 41 11.43 88.84 19.50
C LEU A 41 11.51 89.48 20.90
N VAL A 42 12.15 90.65 21.00
CA VAL A 42 12.28 91.42 22.25
C VAL A 42 10.91 91.80 22.84
N ASN A 43 9.90 91.97 21.97
CA ASN A 43 8.51 92.25 22.37
C ASN A 43 7.72 91.01 22.86
N GLY A 44 8.36 89.84 22.92
CA GLY A 44 7.76 88.59 23.41
C GLY A 44 7.00 87.77 22.36
N LYS A 45 6.89 88.23 21.10
CA LYS A 45 6.33 87.40 20.02
C LYS A 45 7.28 86.27 19.64
N VAL A 46 6.72 85.09 19.37
CA VAL A 46 7.46 83.89 18.97
C VAL A 46 6.94 83.42 17.62
N PHE A 47 7.86 83.15 16.69
CA PHE A 47 7.58 82.58 15.38
C PHE A 47 8.29 81.24 15.23
N GLU A 48 7.61 80.24 14.65
CA GLU A 48 8.21 78.96 14.26
C GLU A 48 8.26 78.88 12.74
N GLY A 49 9.36 78.40 12.17
CA GLY A 49 9.59 78.47 10.72
C GLY A 49 10.99 78.07 10.28
N GLU A 50 11.39 78.50 9.09
CA GLU A 50 12.72 78.29 8.52
C GLU A 50 13.48 79.62 8.45
N LEU A 51 14.70 79.64 8.96
CA LEU A 51 15.58 80.79 8.76
C LEU A 51 16.13 80.78 7.32
N VAL A 52 15.81 81.84 6.58
CA VAL A 52 16.20 81.98 5.16
C VAL A 52 17.57 82.66 5.03
N ALA A 53 17.82 83.71 5.81
CA ALA A 53 19.10 84.41 5.81
C ALA A 53 19.39 85.09 7.17
N GLU A 54 20.67 85.10 7.56
CA GLU A 54 21.15 85.82 8.75
C GLU A 54 22.31 86.74 8.37
N SER A 55 22.18 88.03 8.70
CA SER A 55 23.26 89.02 8.60
C SER A 55 23.39 89.78 9.92
N PRO A 56 24.50 90.54 10.12
CA PRO A 56 24.68 91.34 11.33
C PRO A 56 23.59 92.41 11.55
N LEU A 57 22.84 92.80 10.51
CA LEU A 57 21.84 93.86 10.56
C LEU A 57 20.40 93.35 10.47
N GLU A 58 20.16 92.23 9.78
CA GLU A 58 18.82 91.77 9.42
C GLU A 58 18.72 90.23 9.42
N ILE A 59 17.56 89.73 9.85
CA ILE A 59 17.17 88.32 9.84
C ILE A 59 15.96 88.16 8.92
N THR A 60 16.06 87.26 7.94
CA THR A 60 14.94 86.86 7.08
C THR A 60 14.42 85.49 7.51
N PHE A 61 13.15 85.43 7.88
CA PHE A 61 12.51 84.26 8.47
C PHE A 61 11.22 83.91 7.74
N ARG A 62 11.05 82.62 7.42
CA ARG A 62 9.85 82.09 6.77
C ARG A 62 9.01 81.35 7.78
N GLN A 63 7.88 81.92 8.18
CA GLN A 63 7.00 81.34 9.19
C GLN A 63 6.27 80.10 8.66
N LYS A 64 6.15 79.07 9.50
CA LYS A 64 5.39 77.85 9.21
C LYS A 64 3.92 78.17 8.87
N SER A 65 3.44 77.66 7.74
CA SER A 65 2.01 77.68 7.34
C SER A 65 1.25 76.48 7.91
N SER A 66 -0.06 76.60 8.12
CA SER A 66 -0.92 75.51 8.60
C SER A 66 -1.27 74.48 7.52
N ASP A 67 -1.20 74.84 6.23
CA ASP A 67 -1.85 74.09 5.13
C ASP A 67 -0.94 73.84 3.90
N ASP A 68 0.31 73.40 4.09
CA ASP A 68 1.27 73.03 3.02
C ASP A 68 1.52 74.09 1.90
N GLU A 69 1.02 75.33 2.05
CA GLU A 69 1.43 76.49 1.25
C GLU A 69 2.76 77.09 1.74
N ALA A 70 3.51 77.72 0.82
CA ALA A 70 4.76 78.40 1.14
C ALA A 70 4.53 79.46 2.24
N GLY A 71 5.18 79.27 3.39
CA GLY A 71 5.08 80.14 4.55
C GLY A 71 5.41 81.60 4.26
N ILE A 72 4.82 82.53 5.02
CA ILE A 72 5.08 83.97 4.86
C ILE A 72 6.53 84.26 5.26
N GLU A 73 7.31 84.76 4.31
CA GLU A 73 8.68 85.23 4.51
C GLU A 73 8.67 86.71 4.88
N PHE A 74 9.35 87.06 5.97
CA PHE A 74 9.52 88.44 6.42
C PHE A 74 10.93 88.68 6.92
N SER A 75 11.39 89.91 6.78
CA SER A 75 12.69 90.36 7.27
C SER A 75 12.52 91.35 8.41
N LEU A 76 13.38 91.26 9.41
CA LEU A 76 13.35 92.15 10.57
C LEU A 76 14.76 92.48 11.08
N PRO A 77 14.95 93.63 11.73
CA PRO A 77 16.24 94.03 12.27
C PRO A 77 16.76 93.01 13.29
N ARG A 78 18.07 92.71 13.25
CA ARG A 78 18.70 91.78 14.20
C ARG A 78 18.53 92.24 15.66
N SER A 79 18.40 93.54 15.89
CA SER A 79 18.13 94.18 17.19
C SER A 79 16.80 93.76 17.81
N ASP A 80 15.83 93.35 16.99
CA ASP A 80 14.49 93.00 17.45
C ASP A 80 14.39 91.53 17.87
N VAL A 81 15.44 90.74 17.61
CA VAL A 81 15.51 89.31 17.91
C VAL A 81 16.19 89.09 19.26
N ARG A 82 15.39 88.67 20.24
CA ARG A 82 15.85 88.31 21.58
C ARG A 82 16.59 86.98 21.59
N ARG A 83 16.02 85.97 20.93
CA ARG A 83 16.60 84.63 20.86
C ARG A 83 16.26 83.99 19.53
N LEU A 84 17.26 83.44 18.85
CA LEU A 84 17.08 82.60 17.68
C LEU A 84 17.51 81.18 18.07
N LEU A 85 16.53 80.28 18.14
CA LEU A 85 16.74 78.87 18.43
C LEU A 85 16.70 78.10 17.12
N ARG A 86 17.81 77.45 16.76
CA ARG A 86 17.88 76.72 15.49
C ARG A 86 17.07 75.42 15.56
N ARG A 87 16.57 74.98 14.40
CA ARG A 87 16.00 73.65 14.18
C ARG A 87 16.98 72.62 14.74
N ASN A 88 16.47 71.77 15.61
CA ASN A 88 17.25 70.75 16.30
C ASN A 88 16.52 69.42 16.12
N PRO A 89 16.69 68.77 14.95
CA PRO A 89 15.97 67.55 14.65
C PRO A 89 16.38 66.42 15.62
N PRO A 90 15.51 65.41 15.83
CA PRO A 90 15.79 64.30 16.75
C PRO A 90 17.20 63.69 16.59
N GLU A 91 17.69 63.54 15.36
CA GLU A 91 19.00 62.96 15.05
C GLU A 91 20.17 63.85 15.54
N ALA A 92 19.99 65.18 15.54
CA ALA A 92 21.00 66.11 16.02
C ALA A 92 21.05 66.10 17.56
N VAL A 93 19.89 66.12 18.21
CA VAL A 93 19.78 65.97 19.67
C VAL A 93 20.37 64.63 20.11
N TYR A 94 20.07 63.56 19.39
CA TYR A 94 20.60 62.22 19.66
C TYR A 94 22.15 62.22 19.67
N LYS A 95 22.80 62.85 18.69
CA LYS A 95 24.27 62.96 18.66
C LYS A 95 24.84 63.74 19.85
N LEU A 96 24.14 64.76 20.33
CA LEU A 96 24.53 65.49 21.55
C LEU A 96 24.39 64.59 22.77
N ARG A 97 23.28 63.84 22.87
CA ARG A 97 23.05 62.87 23.94
C ARG A 97 24.12 61.80 24.04
N LEU A 98 24.75 61.42 22.93
CA LEU A 98 25.83 60.44 22.90
C LEU A 98 27.20 60.97 23.41
N ARG A 99 27.43 62.28 23.50
CA ARG A 99 28.77 62.83 23.83
C ARG A 99 29.26 62.46 25.23
N ASN A 100 28.34 62.39 26.20
CA ASN A 100 28.61 62.03 27.59
C ASN A 100 27.90 60.73 27.98
N PHE A 101 27.58 59.89 27.00
CA PHE A 101 26.86 58.64 27.21
C PHE A 101 27.82 57.52 27.60
N ASP A 102 27.53 56.85 28.72
CA ASP A 102 28.22 55.62 29.10
C ASP A 102 27.45 54.40 28.55
N PRO A 103 27.96 53.72 27.52
CA PRO A 103 27.28 52.59 26.90
C PRO A 103 27.22 51.34 27.79
N SER A 104 28.00 51.30 28.88
CA SER A 104 27.97 50.21 29.86
C SER A 104 26.90 50.40 30.95
N SER A 105 26.25 51.56 30.98
CA SER A 105 25.21 51.88 31.97
C SER A 105 23.83 51.45 31.49
N PHE A 106 23.27 50.49 32.23
CA PHE A 106 21.92 49.97 32.02
C PHE A 106 20.84 51.08 31.98
N ASP A 107 20.82 51.95 33.00
CA ASP A 107 19.78 52.96 33.16
C ASP A 107 19.87 54.03 32.06
N LEU A 108 21.09 54.35 31.60
CA LEU A 108 21.29 55.27 30.48
C LEU A 108 20.84 54.67 29.16
N GLN A 109 21.17 53.41 28.88
CA GLN A 109 20.71 52.68 27.69
C GLN A 109 19.18 52.63 27.64
N ARG A 110 18.52 52.25 28.74
CA ARG A 110 17.05 52.23 28.83
C ARG A 110 16.44 53.61 28.62
N ALA A 111 16.96 54.64 29.29
CA ALA A 111 16.43 56.01 29.19
C ALA A 111 16.60 56.60 27.78
N LEU A 112 17.75 56.36 27.14
CA LEU A 112 18.00 56.84 25.78
C LEU A 112 17.18 56.06 24.75
N GLY A 113 16.94 54.76 24.96
CA GLY A 113 16.05 53.95 24.13
C GLY A 113 14.60 54.44 24.16
N LEU A 114 14.04 54.68 25.35
CA LEU A 114 12.69 55.23 25.53
C LEU A 114 12.57 56.63 24.91
N TRP A 115 13.57 57.50 25.12
CA TRP A 115 13.58 58.81 24.49
C TRP A 115 13.61 58.70 22.95
N CYS A 116 14.43 57.81 22.39
CA CYS A 116 14.46 57.57 20.94
C CYS A 116 13.09 57.12 20.42
N GLN A 117 12.37 56.30 21.18
CA GLN A 117 11.01 55.85 20.83
C GLN A 117 10.02 57.02 20.82
N GLU A 118 10.07 57.94 21.79
CA GLU A 118 9.20 59.12 21.86
C GLU A 118 9.39 60.09 20.69
N VAL A 119 10.57 60.10 20.06
CA VAL A 119 10.93 61.02 18.96
C VAL A 119 11.02 60.34 17.59
N ASP A 120 10.42 59.15 17.45
CA ASP A 120 10.35 58.35 16.23
C ASP A 120 11.72 57.92 15.65
N LEU A 121 12.75 57.79 16.49
CA LEU A 121 14.07 57.23 16.12
C LEU A 121 14.11 55.71 16.38
N GLU A 122 13.23 54.97 15.70
CA GLU A 122 12.97 53.53 15.94
C GLU A 122 14.24 52.66 15.91
N LYS A 123 15.10 52.82 14.91
CA LYS A 123 16.36 52.04 14.80
C LYS A 123 17.28 52.24 16.01
N ASN A 124 17.34 53.47 16.51
CA ASN A 124 18.19 53.82 17.65
C ASN A 124 17.54 53.34 18.95
N ALA A 125 16.21 53.44 19.06
CA ALA A 125 15.44 52.89 20.17
C ALA A 125 15.69 51.39 20.33
N ILE A 126 15.56 50.62 19.24
CA ILE A 126 15.84 49.18 19.21
C ILE A 126 17.29 48.91 19.63
N SER A 127 18.28 49.60 19.05
CA SER A 127 19.70 49.38 19.38
C SER A 127 20.02 49.61 20.86
N HIS A 128 19.49 50.69 21.47
CA HIS A 128 19.74 51.00 22.87
C HIS A 128 19.01 50.04 23.83
N LEU A 129 17.81 49.59 23.47
CA LEU A 129 17.08 48.60 24.26
C LEU A 129 17.72 47.21 24.14
N GLU A 130 18.24 46.82 22.98
CA GLU A 130 19.04 45.60 22.81
C GLU A 130 20.31 45.63 23.68
N ASP A 131 21.02 46.76 23.71
CA ASP A 131 22.18 46.95 24.58
C ASP A 131 21.79 46.87 26.07
N ALA A 132 20.63 47.44 26.45
CA ALA A 132 20.10 47.34 27.81
C ALA A 132 19.79 45.88 28.20
N CYS A 133 19.18 45.10 27.30
CA CYS A 133 18.97 43.66 27.47
C CYS A 133 20.30 42.93 27.68
N ARG A 134 21.34 43.21 26.87
CA ARG A 134 22.66 42.57 27.01
C ARG A 134 23.35 42.91 28.35
N LEU A 135 23.14 44.11 28.88
CA LEU A 135 23.73 44.52 30.16
C LEU A 135 23.03 43.87 31.37
N ARG A 136 21.72 43.70 31.32
CA ARG A 136 20.93 43.02 32.38
C ARG A 136 19.85 42.14 31.76
N PRO A 137 20.20 40.92 31.34
CA PRO A 137 19.25 40.06 30.63
C PRO A 137 18.14 39.51 31.53
N GLN A 138 18.29 39.57 32.86
CA GLN A 138 17.28 39.10 33.83
C GLN A 138 16.11 40.07 34.05
N VAL A 139 16.12 41.26 33.43
CA VAL A 139 15.10 42.29 33.65
C VAL A 139 14.02 42.18 32.58
N GLU A 140 12.88 41.57 32.95
CA GLU A 140 11.76 41.27 32.05
C GLU A 140 11.16 42.52 31.40
N GLU A 141 11.05 43.63 32.14
CA GLU A 141 10.35 44.84 31.69
C GLU A 141 10.97 45.50 30.45
N ILE A 142 12.24 45.20 30.13
CA ILE A 142 12.89 45.73 28.92
C ILE A 142 12.37 45.01 27.69
N TYR A 143 12.10 43.71 27.79
CA TYR A 143 11.60 42.92 26.68
C TYR A 143 10.17 43.35 26.32
N ASP A 144 9.35 43.71 27.32
CA ASP A 144 8.03 44.32 27.11
C ASP A 144 8.09 45.63 26.30
N LEU A 145 9.20 46.37 26.40
CA LEU A 145 9.44 47.61 25.62
C LEU A 145 9.99 47.32 24.23
N LEU A 146 10.92 46.37 24.11
CA LEU A 146 11.65 46.07 22.88
C LEU A 146 10.79 45.29 21.87
N ILE A 147 9.98 44.35 22.33
CA ILE A 147 9.21 43.44 21.47
C ILE A 147 8.18 44.15 20.59
N PRO A 148 7.36 45.09 21.11
CA PRO A 148 6.46 45.86 20.27
C PRO A 148 7.18 46.62 19.15
N LEU A 149 8.44 47.05 19.37
CA LEU A 149 9.25 47.69 18.34
C LEU A 149 9.70 46.69 17.27
N TYR A 150 10.07 45.47 17.66
CA TYR A 150 10.33 44.41 16.68
C TYR A 150 9.09 44.08 15.84
N ASP A 151 7.93 43.98 16.46
CA ASP A 151 6.66 43.71 15.77
C ASP A 151 6.29 44.85 14.81
N ALA A 152 6.45 46.11 15.24
CA ALA A 152 6.21 47.29 14.40
C ALA A 152 7.17 47.33 13.20
N ARG A 153 8.47 47.12 13.42
CA ARG A 153 9.48 47.08 12.35
C ARG A 153 9.17 45.98 11.34
N ARG A 154 8.74 44.81 11.84
CA ARG A 154 8.40 43.66 11.00
C ARG A 154 7.16 43.95 10.16
N ALA A 155 6.10 44.46 10.77
CA ALA A 155 4.88 44.85 10.08
C ALA A 155 5.17 45.91 8.98
N ALA A 156 6.03 46.90 9.27
CA ALA A 156 6.43 47.92 8.31
C ALA A 156 7.26 47.37 7.14
N SER A 157 8.08 46.34 7.40
CA SER A 157 8.90 45.71 6.36
C SER A 157 8.14 44.76 5.43
N GLY A 158 6.93 44.31 5.82
CA GLY A 158 6.19 43.25 5.13
C GLY A 158 6.88 41.87 5.18
N ASN A 159 7.99 41.72 5.91
CA ASN A 159 8.71 40.47 6.05
C ASN A 159 8.15 39.66 7.22
N ALA A 160 7.76 38.41 6.99
CA ALA A 160 7.25 37.54 8.05
C ALA A 160 8.35 36.88 8.89
N VAL A 161 9.60 36.92 8.42
CA VAL A 161 10.76 36.25 9.05
C VAL A 161 11.32 37.10 10.21
N PHE A 162 11.70 36.45 11.31
CA PHE A 162 12.34 37.10 12.45
C PHE A 162 13.78 37.50 12.11
N ASP A 163 14.26 38.63 12.65
CA ASP A 163 15.66 39.06 12.53
C ASP A 163 16.55 38.19 13.45
N ASP A 164 17.73 37.76 12.99
CA ASP A 164 18.67 36.96 13.80
C ASP A 164 19.00 37.63 15.14
N ARG A 165 19.05 38.97 15.15
CA ARG A 165 19.28 39.76 16.37
C ARG A 165 18.14 39.60 17.37
N GLU A 166 16.90 39.68 16.89
CA GLU A 166 15.71 39.51 17.71
C GLU A 166 15.68 38.11 18.33
N ILE A 167 15.94 37.07 17.53
CA ILE A 167 15.98 35.69 18.01
C ILE A 167 17.06 35.56 19.10
N GLY A 168 18.25 36.11 18.86
CA GLY A 168 19.34 36.14 19.83
C GLY A 168 18.93 36.78 21.16
N THR A 169 18.28 37.95 21.10
CA THR A 169 17.81 38.68 22.30
C THR A 169 16.75 37.89 23.07
N VAL A 170 15.80 37.26 22.37
CA VAL A 170 14.77 36.40 22.99
C VAL A 170 15.40 35.17 23.66
N LEU A 171 16.34 34.50 23.01
CA LEU A 171 17.04 33.34 23.58
C LEU A 171 17.93 33.73 24.77
N GLU A 172 18.55 34.91 24.76
CA GLU A 172 19.33 35.43 25.87
C GLU A 172 18.44 35.70 27.10
N ALA A 173 17.23 36.23 26.90
CA ALA A 173 16.23 36.41 27.95
C ALA A 173 15.91 35.07 28.65
N MET A 174 15.65 34.02 27.86
CA MET A 174 15.38 32.68 28.38
C MET A 174 16.58 32.11 29.14
N ARG A 175 17.79 32.24 28.59
CA ARG A 175 19.04 31.78 29.25
C ARG A 175 19.31 32.49 30.57
N SER A 176 18.81 33.71 30.74
CA SER A 176 18.97 34.48 31.96
C SER A 176 18.06 34.03 33.12
N GLY A 177 17.10 33.15 32.83
CA GLY A 177 16.13 32.63 33.82
C GLY A 177 14.74 33.27 33.76
N ILE A 178 14.45 34.12 32.76
CA ILE A 178 13.10 34.62 32.52
C ILE A 178 12.25 33.47 31.96
N ASP A 179 11.31 32.99 32.76
CA ASP A 179 10.38 31.93 32.37
C ASP A 179 8.99 32.52 32.10
N ASN A 180 8.70 32.82 30.84
CA ASN A 180 7.42 33.36 30.41
C ASN A 180 6.86 32.61 29.16
N PRO A 181 5.59 32.16 29.16
CA PRO A 181 4.98 31.46 28.03
C PRO A 181 5.06 32.18 26.68
N TRP A 182 4.87 33.50 26.65
CA TRP A 182 4.90 34.23 25.38
C TRP A 182 6.33 34.29 24.82
N LEU A 183 7.35 34.33 25.69
CA LEU A 183 8.76 34.40 25.33
C LEU A 183 9.21 33.06 24.71
N ARG A 184 8.84 31.95 25.36
CA ARG A 184 9.04 30.58 24.84
C ARG A 184 8.40 30.39 23.48
N LYS A 185 7.13 30.79 23.32
CA LYS A 185 6.42 30.75 22.04
C LYS A 185 7.17 31.57 20.97
N ARG A 186 7.60 32.79 21.30
CA ARG A 186 8.32 33.67 20.38
C ARG A 186 9.67 33.09 19.96
N ALA A 187 10.38 32.44 20.87
CA ALA A 187 11.63 31.73 20.57
C ALA A 187 11.41 30.59 19.57
N VAL A 188 10.39 29.76 19.81
CA VAL A 188 10.01 28.66 18.89
C VAL A 188 9.64 29.20 17.51
N ASP A 189 8.75 30.20 17.44
CA ASP A 189 8.31 30.80 16.18
C ASP A 189 9.50 31.45 15.42
N GLY A 190 10.42 32.09 16.16
CA GLY A 190 11.65 32.68 15.61
C GLY A 190 12.60 31.64 15.01
N LEU A 191 12.92 30.58 15.77
CA LEU A 191 13.79 29.49 15.33
C LEU A 191 13.23 28.77 14.10
N LEU A 192 11.93 28.49 14.07
CA LEU A 192 11.28 27.89 12.90
C LEU A 192 11.35 28.80 11.68
N SER A 193 11.25 30.13 11.86
CA SER A 193 11.32 31.08 10.74
C SER A 193 12.67 31.11 10.02
N ILE A 194 13.75 30.80 10.74
CA ILE A 194 15.11 30.68 10.18
C ILE A 194 15.47 29.23 9.82
N GLY A 195 14.52 28.30 9.96
CA GLY A 195 14.72 26.88 9.65
C GLY A 195 15.45 26.06 10.71
N ASP A 196 15.74 26.62 11.90
CA ASP A 196 16.33 25.88 13.02
C ASP A 196 15.29 25.04 13.75
N ARG A 197 14.96 23.89 13.14
CA ARG A 197 14.01 22.92 13.69
C ARG A 197 14.53 22.26 14.98
N ILE A 198 15.85 22.08 15.11
CA ILE A 198 16.44 21.39 16.27
C ILE A 198 16.30 22.26 17.52
N GLY A 199 16.66 23.54 17.41
CA GLY A 199 16.49 24.50 18.52
C GLY A 199 15.02 24.60 18.95
N ALA A 200 14.10 24.66 17.99
CA ALA A 200 12.66 24.70 18.27
C ALA A 200 12.17 23.44 19.02
N ILE A 201 12.63 22.25 18.61
CA ILE A 201 12.30 20.97 19.26
C ILE A 201 12.78 20.97 20.71
N LEU A 202 14.02 21.40 21.00
CA LEU A 202 14.56 21.42 22.36
C LEU A 202 13.71 22.24 23.32
N ILE A 203 13.29 23.44 22.89
CA ILE A 203 12.42 24.31 23.70
C ILE A 203 11.04 23.66 23.90
N LEU A 204 10.47 23.08 22.85
CA LEU A 204 9.17 22.41 22.94
C LEU A 204 9.19 21.16 23.81
N GLU A 205 10.29 20.39 23.81
CA GLU A 205 10.49 19.24 24.70
C GLU A 205 10.50 19.65 26.17
N GLU A 206 11.18 20.75 26.49
CA GLU A 206 11.22 21.32 27.85
C GLU A 206 9.81 21.70 28.34
N ILE A 207 9.05 22.43 27.53
CA ILE A 207 7.65 22.81 27.84
C ILE A 207 6.77 21.56 27.97
N SER A 208 6.92 20.61 27.04
CA SER A 208 6.09 19.40 26.98
C SER A 208 6.34 18.44 28.14
N ALA A 209 7.54 18.47 28.72
CA ALA A 209 7.96 17.64 29.85
C ALA A 209 7.40 18.10 31.20
N ALA A 210 6.92 19.35 31.31
CA ALA A 210 6.22 19.81 32.50
C ALA A 210 5.00 18.93 32.79
N SER A 211 4.77 18.61 34.07
CA SER A 211 3.70 17.69 34.51
C SER A 211 2.29 18.31 34.42
N GLY A 212 2.16 19.54 33.92
CA GLY A 212 0.89 20.23 33.74
C GLY A 212 0.17 19.83 32.45
N ASP A 213 -1.16 19.90 32.48
CA ASP A 213 -2.02 19.88 31.28
C ASP A 213 -2.56 21.29 31.00
N GLY A 214 -1.72 22.31 31.20
CA GLY A 214 -2.06 23.68 30.83
C GLY A 214 -2.17 23.84 29.32
N GLU A 215 -2.77 24.95 28.91
CA GLU A 215 -3.02 25.26 27.50
C GLU A 215 -1.70 25.39 26.71
N GLU A 216 -0.64 25.87 27.36
CA GLU A 216 0.70 26.00 26.77
C GLU A 216 1.33 24.62 26.53
N GLU A 217 1.35 23.74 27.52
CA GLU A 217 1.93 22.41 27.43
C GLU A 217 1.20 21.55 26.39
N ILE A 218 -0.12 21.65 26.35
CA ILE A 218 -0.94 20.95 25.35
C ILE A 218 -0.60 21.45 23.93
N ALA A 219 -0.52 22.77 23.72
CA ALA A 219 -0.15 23.33 22.41
C ALA A 219 1.29 22.99 22.02
N ALA A 220 2.22 22.97 22.98
CA ALA A 220 3.62 22.62 22.78
C ALA A 220 3.77 21.15 22.36
N ARG A 221 3.08 20.22 23.05
CA ARG A 221 3.07 18.79 22.68
C ARG A 221 2.55 18.58 21.26
N ALA A 222 1.53 19.33 20.84
CA ALA A 222 0.96 19.20 19.50
C ALA A 222 1.95 19.66 18.43
N ARG A 223 2.60 20.82 18.63
CA ARG A 223 3.65 21.31 17.72
C ARG A 223 4.87 20.38 17.70
N LEU A 224 5.28 19.88 18.86
CA LEU A 224 6.41 18.96 19.01
C LEU A 224 6.18 17.67 18.23
N ALA A 225 4.99 17.07 18.34
CA ALA A 225 4.65 15.85 17.60
C ALA A 225 4.80 16.03 16.08
N VAL A 226 4.34 17.17 15.53
CA VAL A 226 4.45 17.46 14.10
C VAL A 226 5.92 17.65 13.69
N LEU A 227 6.69 18.45 14.42
CA LEU A 227 8.10 18.72 14.11
C LEU A 227 8.99 17.46 14.24
N LEU A 228 8.71 16.60 15.20
CA LEU A 228 9.39 15.32 15.34
C LEU A 228 9.13 14.41 14.14
N GLN A 229 7.90 14.38 13.61
CA GLN A 229 7.63 13.64 12.37
C GLN A 229 8.43 14.20 11.19
N GLU A 230 8.43 15.53 11.00
CA GLU A 230 9.14 16.18 9.90
C GLU A 230 10.66 15.94 9.94
N THR A 231 11.21 15.68 11.13
CA THR A 231 12.64 15.37 11.34
C THR A 231 12.94 13.86 11.33
N GLY A 232 11.96 13.01 10.99
CA GLY A 232 12.11 11.57 10.87
C GLY A 232 12.08 10.80 12.20
N LYS A 233 11.70 11.46 13.30
CA LYS A 233 11.62 10.87 14.65
C LYS A 233 10.20 10.37 14.96
N GLU A 234 9.69 9.49 14.12
CA GLU A 234 8.28 9.04 14.16
C GLU A 234 7.87 8.44 15.52
N GLU A 235 8.70 7.59 16.12
CA GLU A 235 8.39 6.97 17.42
C GLU A 235 8.19 8.01 18.53
N GLU A 236 8.98 9.08 18.51
CA GLU A 236 8.87 10.15 19.49
C GLU A 236 7.61 10.99 19.26
N ALA A 237 7.31 11.27 17.98
CA ALA A 237 6.07 11.93 17.58
C ALA A 237 4.84 11.12 18.02
N ARG A 238 4.83 9.79 17.77
CA ARG A 238 3.75 8.88 18.18
C ARG A 238 3.55 8.89 19.69
N ARG A 239 4.63 8.93 20.49
CA ARG A 239 4.53 9.04 21.96
C ARG A 239 3.83 10.33 22.41
N TRP A 240 4.18 11.47 21.84
CA TRP A 240 3.58 12.75 22.21
C TRP A 240 2.12 12.88 21.75
N ALA A 241 1.80 12.41 20.54
CA ALA A 241 0.42 12.34 20.06
C ALA A 241 -0.46 11.46 20.96
N ARG A 242 0.06 10.30 21.41
CA ARG A 242 -0.66 9.42 22.35
C ARG A 242 -0.96 10.11 23.68
N ARG A 243 0.01 10.85 24.25
CA ARG A 243 -0.21 11.62 25.49
C ARG A 243 -1.30 12.69 25.31
N LEU A 244 -1.31 13.39 24.18
CA LEU A 244 -2.38 14.35 23.86
C LEU A 244 -3.74 13.70 23.74
N ARG A 245 -3.78 12.47 23.24
CA ARG A 245 -5.02 11.70 23.11
C ARG A 245 -5.53 11.23 24.46
N GLU A 246 -4.63 10.75 25.32
CA GLU A 246 -4.94 10.36 26.70
C GLU A 246 -5.48 11.52 27.54
N SER A 247 -4.99 12.75 27.31
CA SER A 247 -5.52 13.97 27.95
C SER A 247 -6.83 14.49 27.32
N GLY A 248 -7.32 13.87 26.24
CA GLY A 248 -8.50 14.30 25.49
C GLY A 248 -8.27 15.55 24.61
N ALA A 249 -7.04 16.05 24.55
CA ALA A 249 -6.71 17.28 23.83
C ALA A 249 -6.34 17.06 22.36
N ALA A 250 -5.96 15.85 21.93
CA ALA A 250 -5.53 15.55 20.56
C ALA A 250 -6.54 16.03 19.50
N GLY A 251 -7.84 15.84 19.77
CA GLY A 251 -8.90 16.28 18.87
C GLY A 251 -8.90 17.78 18.59
N ARG A 252 -8.27 18.61 19.43
CA ARG A 252 -8.21 20.07 19.27
C ARG A 252 -7.23 20.51 18.16
N PHE A 253 -6.34 19.62 17.72
CA PHE A 253 -5.23 19.95 16.81
C PHE A 253 -5.34 19.17 15.50
N PRO A 254 -5.79 19.80 14.39
CA PRO A 254 -5.91 19.13 13.10
C PRO A 254 -4.62 18.46 12.62
N GLY A 255 -3.47 19.13 12.79
CA GLY A 255 -2.17 18.57 12.40
C GLY A 255 -1.83 17.24 13.10
N VAL A 256 -2.22 17.09 14.37
CA VAL A 256 -2.02 15.83 15.12
C VAL A 256 -2.97 14.75 14.61
N LEU A 257 -4.23 15.09 14.35
CA LEU A 257 -5.20 14.15 13.81
C LEU A 257 -4.82 13.65 12.40
N ILE A 258 -4.32 14.52 11.53
CA ILE A 258 -3.80 14.17 10.20
C ILE A 258 -2.61 13.23 10.34
N LEU A 259 -1.68 13.55 11.24
CA LEU A 259 -0.49 12.75 11.50
C LEU A 259 -0.87 11.34 11.98
N GLU A 260 -1.75 11.24 12.97
CA GLU A 260 -2.26 9.96 13.47
C GLU A 260 -3.01 9.17 12.39
N ALA A 261 -3.82 9.84 11.56
CA ALA A 261 -4.51 9.19 10.46
C ALA A 261 -3.54 8.64 9.41
N ARG A 262 -2.44 9.35 9.10
CA ARG A 262 -1.37 8.86 8.20
C ARG A 262 -0.67 7.64 8.77
N TRP A 263 -0.32 7.65 10.06
CA TRP A 263 0.26 6.49 10.73
C TRP A 263 -0.69 5.29 10.69
N LEU A 264 -1.97 5.50 11.00
CA LEU A 264 -2.98 4.44 10.94
C LEU A 264 -3.18 3.90 9.52
N LEU A 265 -3.03 4.75 8.49
CA LEU A 265 -3.04 4.29 7.10
C LEU A 265 -1.85 3.37 6.80
N GLY A 266 -0.65 3.73 7.30
CA GLY A 266 0.55 2.89 7.22
C GLY A 266 0.38 1.58 7.97
N ASP A 267 -0.13 1.63 9.20
CA ASP A 267 -0.40 0.46 10.04
C ASP A 267 -1.44 -0.47 9.37
N ARG A 268 -2.49 0.11 8.75
CA ARG A 268 -3.48 -0.64 7.96
C ARG A 268 -2.85 -1.31 6.74
N SER A 269 -1.96 -0.61 6.04
CA SER A 269 -1.25 -1.15 4.86
C SER A 269 -0.32 -2.30 5.22
N SER A 270 0.20 -2.27 6.45
CA SER A 270 1.01 -3.33 7.04
C SER A 270 0.16 -4.50 7.61
N GLY A 271 -1.17 -4.45 7.47
CA GLY A 271 -2.09 -5.52 7.87
C GLY A 271 -2.75 -5.37 9.24
N ASP A 272 -2.63 -4.22 9.93
CA ASP A 272 -3.44 -3.96 11.13
C ASP A 272 -4.89 -3.61 10.74
N LEU A 273 -5.79 -4.58 10.87
CA LEU A 273 -7.21 -4.42 10.54
C LEU A 273 -7.92 -3.37 11.41
N ALA A 274 -7.50 -3.20 12.67
CA ALA A 274 -8.14 -2.27 13.59
C ALA A 274 -7.83 -0.81 13.23
N ALA A 275 -6.68 -0.57 12.59
CA ALA A 275 -6.21 0.75 12.22
C ALA A 275 -7.17 1.48 11.26
N GLY A 276 -7.90 0.77 10.40
CA GLY A 276 -8.88 1.36 9.48
C GLY A 276 -10.04 2.05 10.22
N ALA A 277 -10.65 1.38 11.18
CA ALA A 277 -11.73 1.95 11.99
C ALA A 277 -11.25 3.14 12.85
N MET A 278 -10.02 3.02 13.39
CA MET A 278 -9.40 4.11 14.14
C MET A 278 -9.12 5.32 13.23
N LEU A 279 -8.68 5.11 11.98
CA LEU A 279 -8.44 6.17 11.01
C LEU A 279 -9.73 6.92 10.71
N GLU A 280 -10.83 6.21 10.46
CA GLU A 280 -12.14 6.81 10.23
C GLU A 280 -12.58 7.71 11.39
N GLU A 281 -12.32 7.29 12.63
CA GLU A 281 -12.58 8.09 13.83
C GLU A 281 -11.77 9.41 13.84
N ARG A 282 -10.49 9.37 13.42
CA ARG A 282 -9.65 10.59 13.28
C ARG A 282 -10.17 11.51 12.18
N VAL A 283 -10.50 10.94 11.03
CA VAL A 283 -11.04 11.67 9.87
C VAL A 283 -12.37 12.32 10.22
N GLN A 284 -13.25 11.64 10.95
CA GLN A 284 -14.53 12.22 11.39
C GLN A 284 -14.30 13.43 12.29
N SER A 285 -13.36 13.34 13.24
CA SER A 285 -12.98 14.46 14.11
C SER A 285 -12.41 15.67 13.32
N LEU A 286 -11.72 15.40 12.20
CA LEU A 286 -11.20 16.42 11.29
C LEU A 286 -12.33 17.12 10.50
N LEU A 287 -13.28 16.35 9.97
CA LEU A 287 -14.39 16.87 9.18
C LEU A 287 -15.30 17.82 9.99
N GLU A 288 -15.46 17.59 11.28
CA GLU A 288 -16.22 18.48 12.18
C GLU A 288 -15.62 19.88 12.35
N ARG A 289 -14.36 20.09 11.93
CA ARG A 289 -13.59 21.32 12.20
C ARG A 289 -13.38 22.22 10.99
N ASP A 290 -13.89 21.83 9.82
CA ASP A 290 -13.81 22.50 8.50
C ASP A 290 -12.40 22.85 7.96
N ALA A 291 -11.39 23.08 8.80
CA ALA A 291 -10.07 23.57 8.42
C ALA A 291 -9.17 22.55 7.67
N SER A 292 -9.61 21.30 7.49
CA SER A 292 -8.83 20.24 6.83
C SER A 292 -9.70 19.24 6.06
N VAL A 293 -10.85 19.68 5.55
CA VAL A 293 -11.83 18.80 4.86
C VAL A 293 -11.21 18.10 3.65
N GLY A 294 -10.36 18.81 2.89
CA GLY A 294 -9.66 18.23 1.75
C GLY A 294 -8.74 17.07 2.14
N GLU A 295 -7.86 17.27 3.11
CA GLU A 295 -6.95 16.22 3.59
C GLU A 295 -7.69 15.04 4.24
N ALA A 296 -8.78 15.32 4.97
CA ALA A 296 -9.62 14.30 5.57
C ALA A 296 -10.20 13.35 4.50
N HIS A 297 -10.73 13.91 3.41
CA HIS A 297 -11.22 13.11 2.28
C HIS A 297 -10.09 12.41 1.49
N LEU A 298 -8.89 12.99 1.41
CA LEU A 298 -7.73 12.29 0.83
C LEU A 298 -7.39 11.03 1.63
N LEU A 299 -7.29 11.16 2.96
CA LEU A 299 -6.96 10.04 3.85
C LEU A 299 -8.03 8.94 3.77
N LEU A 300 -9.31 9.32 3.74
CA LEU A 300 -10.40 8.38 3.59
C LEU A 300 -10.39 7.70 2.21
N GLY A 301 -10.15 8.45 1.13
CA GLY A 301 -9.99 7.91 -0.21
C GLY A 301 -8.85 6.89 -0.28
N SER A 302 -7.69 7.19 0.32
CA SER A 302 -6.55 6.29 0.39
C SER A 302 -6.85 5.02 1.20
N LEU A 303 -7.56 5.12 2.33
CA LEU A 303 -8.00 3.96 3.09
C LEU A 303 -8.93 3.07 2.24
N ARG A 304 -9.91 3.66 1.56
CA ARG A 304 -10.83 2.90 0.69
C ARG A 304 -10.11 2.22 -0.47
N LEU A 305 -9.13 2.90 -1.06
CA LEU A 305 -8.30 2.33 -2.12
C LEU A 305 -7.51 1.12 -1.60
N LEU A 306 -6.93 1.24 -0.41
CA LEU A 306 -6.20 0.17 0.26
C LEU A 306 -7.10 -1.03 0.57
N GLU A 307 -8.35 -0.79 0.94
CA GLU A 307 -9.39 -1.82 1.19
C GLU A 307 -10.00 -2.41 -0.09
N ASP A 308 -9.46 -2.08 -1.27
CA ASP A 308 -9.98 -2.50 -2.59
C ASP A 308 -11.42 -1.99 -2.89
N ARG A 309 -11.88 -0.97 -2.15
CA ARG A 309 -13.15 -0.29 -2.36
C ARG A 309 -12.97 0.85 -3.36
N VAL A 310 -12.61 0.48 -4.59
CA VAL A 310 -12.13 1.40 -5.64
C VAL A 310 -13.15 2.51 -5.96
N GLU A 311 -14.43 2.17 -6.15
CA GLU A 311 -15.47 3.18 -6.46
C GLU A 311 -15.66 4.20 -5.33
N GLU A 312 -15.64 3.74 -4.08
CA GLU A 312 -15.76 4.61 -2.91
C GLU A 312 -14.52 5.51 -2.79
N SER A 313 -13.32 4.97 -3.06
CA SER A 313 -12.09 5.76 -3.07
C SER A 313 -12.15 6.91 -4.07
N ILE A 314 -12.65 6.66 -5.29
CA ILE A 314 -12.81 7.68 -6.34
C ILE A 314 -13.79 8.78 -5.88
N ALA A 315 -14.87 8.40 -5.20
CA ALA A 315 -15.84 9.37 -4.68
C ALA A 315 -15.22 10.29 -3.61
N GLU A 316 -14.41 9.75 -2.70
CA GLU A 316 -13.73 10.52 -1.66
C GLU A 316 -12.62 11.42 -2.25
N PHE A 317 -11.80 10.91 -3.17
CA PHE A 317 -10.81 11.75 -3.85
C PHE A 317 -11.45 12.92 -4.62
N LYS A 318 -12.62 12.72 -5.25
CA LYS A 318 -13.36 13.84 -5.87
C LYS A 318 -13.77 14.91 -4.85
N LYS A 319 -14.16 14.53 -3.63
CA LYS A 319 -14.49 15.49 -2.55
C LYS A 319 -13.23 16.25 -2.11
N ALA A 320 -12.11 15.55 -1.93
CA ALA A 320 -10.84 16.14 -1.58
C ALA A 320 -10.38 17.21 -2.59
N PHE A 321 -10.44 16.88 -3.89
CA PHE A 321 -10.06 17.80 -4.97
C PHE A 321 -10.97 19.03 -5.03
N ARG A 322 -12.29 18.86 -4.82
CA ARG A 322 -13.22 20.00 -4.74
C ARG A 322 -12.95 20.91 -3.55
N ALA A 323 -12.44 20.36 -2.45
CA ALA A 323 -12.03 21.10 -1.26
C ALA A 323 -10.62 21.72 -1.37
N GLY A 324 -9.96 21.62 -2.53
CA GLY A 324 -8.67 22.26 -2.79
C GLY A 324 -7.43 21.47 -2.34
N ALA A 325 -7.58 20.22 -1.89
CA ALA A 325 -6.45 19.34 -1.57
C ALA A 325 -5.86 18.74 -2.86
N VAL A 326 -5.22 19.60 -3.65
CA VAL A 326 -4.65 19.28 -4.96
C VAL A 326 -3.15 19.47 -4.88
N ASP A 327 -2.45 18.42 -4.47
CA ASP A 327 -1.00 18.31 -4.61
C ASP A 327 -0.64 17.11 -5.51
N ALA A 328 0.64 17.00 -5.86
CA ALA A 328 1.10 15.95 -6.74
C ALA A 328 0.93 14.54 -6.11
N VAL A 329 0.99 14.41 -4.78
CA VAL A 329 0.79 13.13 -4.08
C VAL A 329 -0.66 12.69 -4.21
N ALA A 330 -1.59 13.58 -3.89
CA ALA A 330 -3.03 13.38 -4.04
C ALA A 330 -3.42 13.05 -5.48
N ALA A 331 -2.83 13.72 -6.48
CA ALA A 331 -3.07 13.44 -7.90
C ALA A 331 -2.60 12.05 -8.29
N VAL A 332 -1.42 11.62 -7.83
CA VAL A 332 -0.88 10.29 -8.11
C VAL A 332 -1.70 9.19 -7.43
N THR A 333 -2.08 9.37 -6.15
CA THR A 333 -2.93 8.41 -5.45
C THR A 333 -4.33 8.31 -6.09
N PHE A 334 -4.88 9.45 -6.56
CA PHE A 334 -6.16 9.44 -7.25
C PHE A 334 -6.06 8.79 -8.64
N ALA A 335 -4.97 9.03 -9.37
CA ALA A 335 -4.69 8.35 -10.64
C ALA A 335 -4.61 6.83 -10.45
N LEU A 336 -3.96 6.36 -9.37
CA LEU A 336 -3.92 4.93 -9.04
C LEU A 336 -5.33 4.35 -8.81
N ALA A 337 -6.26 5.10 -8.23
CA ALA A 337 -7.65 4.66 -8.09
C ALA A 337 -8.34 4.46 -9.44
N PHE A 338 -8.15 5.38 -10.40
CA PHE A 338 -8.65 5.19 -11.76
C PHE A 338 -7.94 4.07 -12.52
N ALA A 339 -6.63 3.89 -12.32
CA ALA A 339 -5.90 2.78 -12.91
C ALA A 339 -6.44 1.43 -12.40
N ARG A 340 -6.75 1.32 -11.09
CA ARG A 340 -7.37 0.13 -10.49
C ARG A 340 -8.81 -0.08 -10.93
N SER A 341 -9.54 0.97 -11.28
CA SER A 341 -10.89 0.85 -11.87
C SER A 341 -10.85 0.48 -13.36
N GLY A 342 -9.67 0.40 -13.98
CA GLY A 342 -9.48 0.15 -15.42
C GLY A 342 -9.67 1.39 -16.31
N ASP A 343 -9.83 2.59 -15.73
CA ASP A 343 -9.93 3.84 -16.48
C ASP A 343 -8.54 4.47 -16.69
N SER A 344 -7.73 3.78 -17.49
CA SER A 344 -6.34 4.18 -17.79
C SER A 344 -6.25 5.60 -18.38
N THR A 345 -7.25 6.02 -19.16
CA THR A 345 -7.35 7.36 -19.72
C THR A 345 -7.38 8.44 -18.65
N LYS A 346 -8.30 8.35 -17.69
CA LYS A 346 -8.38 9.34 -16.61
C LYS A 346 -7.16 9.30 -15.69
N ALA A 347 -6.59 8.12 -15.48
CA ALA A 347 -5.36 7.98 -14.71
C ALA A 347 -4.20 8.76 -15.35
N LEU A 348 -3.98 8.59 -16.67
CA LEU A 348 -2.95 9.30 -17.41
C LEU A 348 -3.19 10.82 -17.48
N GLU A 349 -4.45 11.25 -17.63
CA GLU A 349 -4.81 12.68 -17.56
C GLU A 349 -4.41 13.30 -16.21
N LEU A 350 -4.70 12.63 -15.09
CA LEU A 350 -4.31 13.10 -13.76
C LEU A 350 -2.80 13.11 -13.53
N ILE A 351 -2.09 12.09 -14.03
CA ILE A 351 -0.62 12.00 -13.96
C ILE A 351 0.03 13.16 -14.74
N SER A 352 -0.54 13.54 -15.89
CA SER A 352 -0.03 14.66 -16.69
C SER A 352 0.01 15.99 -15.91
N ALA A 353 -0.94 16.20 -15.00
CA ALA A 353 -0.99 17.36 -14.12
C ALA A 353 0.04 17.28 -12.97
N ALA A 354 0.42 16.07 -12.51
CA ALA A 354 1.44 15.87 -11.49
C ALA A 354 2.87 16.10 -12.03
N ARG A 355 3.10 15.81 -13.32
CA ARG A 355 4.40 15.91 -14.01
C ARG A 355 4.99 17.32 -14.02
N THR A 356 4.17 18.37 -13.85
CA THR A 356 4.60 19.77 -13.87
C THR A 356 5.01 20.33 -12.49
N SER A 357 4.96 19.52 -11.42
CA SER A 357 5.32 19.97 -10.07
C SER A 357 6.81 19.70 -9.76
N GLU A 358 7.66 20.72 -9.88
CA GLU A 358 9.09 20.66 -9.52
C GLU A 358 9.35 20.42 -8.01
N ARG A 359 8.33 20.49 -7.16
CA ARG A 359 8.47 20.45 -5.69
C ARG A 359 8.56 19.06 -5.07
N VAL A 360 8.19 17.99 -5.79
CA VAL A 360 8.20 16.63 -5.23
C VAL A 360 8.63 15.64 -6.31
N ALA A 361 9.75 14.96 -6.11
CA ALA A 361 10.13 13.77 -6.89
C ALA A 361 9.20 12.61 -6.49
N ILE A 362 7.97 12.62 -7.00
CA ILE A 362 7.04 11.50 -6.85
C ILE A 362 7.28 10.56 -8.00
N GLU A 363 7.38 9.27 -7.72
CA GLU A 363 7.45 8.25 -8.76
C GLU A 363 6.05 8.01 -9.38
N TRP A 364 5.42 9.06 -9.91
CA TRP A 364 4.17 8.99 -10.67
C TRP A 364 4.30 8.02 -11.86
N ARG A 365 5.51 7.87 -12.38
CA ARG A 365 5.88 6.89 -13.41
C ARG A 365 5.62 5.45 -12.96
N LEU A 366 5.64 5.13 -11.66
CA LEU A 366 5.24 3.80 -11.20
C LEU A 366 3.74 3.53 -11.41
N VAL A 367 2.90 4.57 -11.38
CA VAL A 367 1.48 4.42 -11.73
C VAL A 367 1.33 4.20 -13.24
N GLU A 368 2.15 4.85 -14.07
CA GLU A 368 2.18 4.55 -15.52
C GLU A 368 2.64 3.11 -15.78
N VAL A 369 3.70 2.65 -15.11
CA VAL A 369 4.15 1.25 -15.16
C VAL A 369 3.02 0.30 -14.79
N TYR A 370 2.32 0.57 -13.68
CA TYR A 370 1.17 -0.21 -13.25
C TYR A 370 0.06 -0.27 -14.31
N ILE A 371 -0.24 0.86 -14.97
CA ILE A 371 -1.21 0.92 -16.07
C ILE A 371 -0.75 0.03 -17.23
N GLN A 372 0.53 0.10 -17.63
CA GLN A 372 1.05 -0.73 -18.73
C GLN A 372 1.04 -2.23 -18.40
N GLU A 373 1.41 -2.60 -17.17
CA GLU A 373 1.32 -4.00 -16.71
C GLU A 373 -0.12 -4.52 -16.75
N ASN A 374 -1.10 -3.72 -16.32
CA ASN A 374 -2.52 -4.08 -16.37
C ASN A 374 -3.05 -4.24 -17.81
N LEU A 375 -2.48 -3.51 -18.76
CA LEU A 375 -2.77 -3.67 -20.20
C LEU A 375 -2.03 -4.87 -20.83
N GLY A 376 -1.18 -5.56 -20.06
CA GLY A 376 -0.34 -6.66 -20.53
C GLY A 376 0.86 -6.19 -21.38
N GLN A 377 1.15 -4.89 -21.38
CA GLN A 377 2.24 -4.26 -22.13
C GLN A 377 3.52 -4.26 -21.28
N TYR A 378 4.05 -5.45 -20.99
CA TYR A 378 5.22 -5.61 -20.11
C TYR A 378 6.50 -5.01 -20.69
N ASP A 379 6.66 -4.99 -22.02
CA ASP A 379 7.80 -4.35 -22.70
C ASP A 379 7.81 -2.84 -22.47
N ASP A 380 6.65 -2.18 -22.62
CA ASP A 380 6.49 -0.74 -22.40
C ASP A 380 6.68 -0.39 -20.90
N ALA A 381 6.16 -1.24 -20.01
CA ALA A 381 6.38 -1.12 -18.57
C ALA A 381 7.88 -1.20 -18.21
N LEU A 382 8.61 -2.12 -18.83
CA LEU A 382 10.04 -2.29 -18.59
C LEU A 382 10.86 -1.11 -19.11
N LEU A 383 10.53 -0.56 -20.29
CA LEU A 383 11.17 0.64 -20.82
C LEU A 383 11.01 1.85 -19.89
N LEU A 384 9.81 2.04 -19.32
CA LEU A 384 9.56 3.08 -18.32
C LEU A 384 10.39 2.87 -17.05
N LEU A 385 10.50 1.62 -16.59
CA LEU A 385 11.32 1.26 -15.43
C LEU A 385 12.81 1.49 -15.69
N GLU A 386 13.32 1.16 -16.87
CA GLU A 386 14.73 1.39 -17.24
C GLU A 386 15.09 2.89 -17.22
N ASP A 387 14.18 3.77 -17.65
CA ASP A 387 14.37 5.22 -17.52
C ASP A 387 14.35 5.69 -16.05
N ILE A 388 13.44 5.14 -15.21
CA ILE A 388 13.44 5.43 -13.77
C ILE A 388 14.77 5.01 -13.13
N LEU A 389 15.25 3.82 -13.48
CA LEU A 389 16.47 3.22 -12.92
C LEU A 389 17.77 3.88 -13.40
N ALA A 390 17.73 4.70 -14.45
CA ALA A 390 18.87 5.51 -14.88
C ALA A 390 19.22 6.62 -13.87
N SER A 391 18.29 6.97 -12.97
CA SER A 391 18.53 7.90 -11.87
C SER A 391 19.23 7.21 -10.69
N GLU A 392 20.25 7.86 -10.12
CA GLU A 392 20.87 7.38 -8.86
C GLU A 392 19.90 7.43 -7.67
N GLU A 393 18.87 8.29 -7.75
CA GLU A 393 17.83 8.45 -6.71
C GLU A 393 16.68 7.41 -6.83
N ALA A 394 16.76 6.46 -7.77
CA ALA A 394 15.70 5.48 -7.99
C ALA A 394 15.41 4.66 -6.72
N SER A 395 14.13 4.62 -6.33
CA SER A 395 13.71 3.96 -5.10
C SER A 395 13.93 2.44 -5.13
N TRP A 396 13.99 1.83 -3.94
CA TRP A 396 14.07 0.38 -3.85
C TRP A 396 12.80 -0.29 -4.39
N GLN A 397 11.63 0.38 -4.30
CA GLN A 397 10.36 -0.08 -4.86
C GLN A 397 10.42 -0.17 -6.38
N ALA A 398 10.93 0.87 -7.05
CA ALA A 398 11.10 0.88 -8.49
C ALA A 398 12.05 -0.23 -8.96
N ARG A 399 13.13 -0.48 -8.19
CA ARG A 399 14.09 -1.57 -8.47
C ARG A 399 13.44 -2.96 -8.35
N ILE A 400 12.68 -3.21 -7.29
CA ILE A 400 11.96 -4.48 -7.12
C ILE A 400 10.90 -4.64 -8.22
N LEU A 401 10.13 -3.59 -8.53
CA LEU A 401 9.14 -3.63 -9.59
C LEU A 401 9.79 -3.99 -10.93
N ALA A 402 10.89 -3.35 -11.30
CA ALA A 402 11.62 -3.67 -12.53
C ALA A 402 12.09 -5.14 -12.61
N LEU A 403 12.60 -5.68 -11.51
CA LEU A 403 13.03 -7.08 -11.45
C LEU A 403 11.84 -8.04 -11.61
N THR A 404 10.73 -7.76 -10.93
CA THR A 404 9.54 -8.60 -11.00
C THR A 404 8.82 -8.50 -12.34
N THR A 405 8.75 -7.32 -12.97
CA THR A 405 8.26 -7.12 -14.34
C THR A 405 9.13 -7.89 -15.34
N ARG A 406 10.47 -7.83 -15.21
CA ARG A 406 11.38 -8.62 -16.05
C ARG A 406 11.15 -10.12 -15.90
N GLN A 407 10.98 -10.61 -14.68
CA GLN A 407 10.69 -12.03 -14.42
C GLN A 407 9.30 -12.45 -14.96
N ARG A 408 8.32 -11.55 -15.09
CA ARG A 408 7.04 -11.85 -15.74
C ARG A 408 7.18 -12.00 -17.26
N LEU A 409 8.06 -11.20 -17.88
CA LEU A 409 8.36 -11.25 -19.31
C LEU A 409 9.16 -12.51 -19.67
N ASP A 410 10.15 -12.85 -18.85
CA ASP A 410 10.97 -14.04 -18.98
C ASP A 410 10.97 -14.84 -17.66
N PRO A 411 10.09 -15.84 -17.52
CA PRO A 411 9.97 -16.66 -16.31
C PRO A 411 11.24 -17.42 -15.92
N ASP A 412 12.19 -17.60 -16.85
CA ASP A 412 13.45 -18.30 -16.60
C ASP A 412 14.51 -17.37 -15.97
N VAL A 413 14.27 -16.06 -15.92
CA VAL A 413 15.16 -15.09 -15.27
C VAL A 413 15.09 -15.23 -13.75
N THR A 414 16.26 -15.49 -13.15
CA THR A 414 16.46 -15.43 -11.71
C THR A 414 16.78 -13.99 -11.28
N ILE A 415 16.13 -13.53 -10.21
CA ILE A 415 16.28 -12.17 -9.68
C ILE A 415 16.84 -12.15 -8.26
N ASP A 416 17.22 -13.33 -7.75
CA ASP A 416 17.44 -13.60 -6.32
C ASP A 416 18.61 -12.77 -5.81
N GLY A 417 19.73 -12.82 -6.54
CA GLY A 417 20.92 -12.04 -6.22
C GLY A 417 20.71 -10.54 -6.32
N GLU A 418 19.81 -10.05 -7.18
CA GLU A 418 19.50 -8.61 -7.26
C GLU A 418 18.60 -8.17 -6.11
N ILE A 419 17.61 -8.98 -5.72
CA ILE A 419 16.79 -8.73 -4.52
C ILE A 419 17.66 -8.76 -3.26
N GLU A 420 18.62 -9.68 -3.14
CA GLU A 420 19.58 -9.72 -2.04
C GLU A 420 20.46 -8.47 -1.97
N LYS A 421 20.89 -7.91 -3.10
CA LYS A 421 21.63 -6.63 -3.14
C LYS A 421 20.78 -5.48 -2.63
N ILE A 422 19.51 -5.41 -3.02
CA ILE A 422 18.57 -4.39 -2.52
C ILE A 422 18.37 -4.55 -1.01
N LEU A 423 18.20 -5.79 -0.54
CA LEU A 423 18.09 -6.10 0.89
C LEU A 423 19.34 -5.68 1.67
N LEU A 424 20.54 -5.89 1.13
CA LEU A 424 21.78 -5.46 1.77
C LEU A 424 21.92 -3.93 1.80
N ALA A 425 21.48 -3.24 0.74
CA ALA A 425 21.57 -1.78 0.65
C ALA A 425 20.51 -1.05 1.49
N HIS A 426 19.31 -1.63 1.62
CA HIS A 426 18.14 -0.98 2.24
C HIS A 426 17.55 -1.76 3.42
N GLY A 427 18.22 -2.81 3.91
CA GLY A 427 17.68 -3.70 4.95
C GLY A 427 17.48 -3.08 6.33
N SER A 428 17.98 -1.85 6.56
CA SER A 428 17.64 -1.05 7.76
C SER A 428 16.27 -0.39 7.67
N ASN A 429 15.67 -0.34 6.47
CA ASN A 429 14.28 0.09 6.27
C ASN A 429 13.37 -1.14 6.38
N ASP A 430 12.49 -1.15 7.38
CA ASP A 430 11.61 -2.29 7.65
C ASP A 430 10.70 -2.64 6.47
N SER A 431 10.20 -1.65 5.71
CA SER A 431 9.36 -1.88 4.53
C SER A 431 10.15 -2.54 3.39
N ALA A 432 11.37 -2.04 3.12
CA ALA A 432 12.25 -2.64 2.11
C ALA A 432 12.64 -4.06 2.52
N PHE A 433 13.00 -4.27 3.79
CA PHE A 433 13.33 -5.58 4.33
C PHE A 433 12.16 -6.55 4.22
N ALA A 434 10.94 -6.10 4.55
CA ALA A 434 9.73 -6.91 4.47
C ALA A 434 9.41 -7.33 3.02
N GLU A 435 9.48 -6.39 2.08
CA GLU A 435 9.18 -6.65 0.66
C GLU A 435 10.24 -7.52 0.00
N CYS A 436 11.52 -7.26 0.22
CA CYS A 436 12.60 -8.14 -0.23
C CYS A 436 12.45 -9.56 0.34
N SER A 437 12.16 -9.68 1.65
CA SER A 437 11.94 -10.99 2.29
C SER A 437 10.73 -11.71 1.70
N LEU A 438 9.66 -10.99 1.36
CA LEU A 438 8.49 -11.55 0.70
C LEU A 438 8.86 -12.14 -0.67
N HIS A 439 9.60 -11.40 -1.50
CA HIS A 439 10.04 -11.87 -2.81
C HIS A 439 11.00 -13.06 -2.72
N LEU A 440 11.99 -13.02 -1.82
CA LEU A 440 12.88 -14.16 -1.57
C LEU A 440 12.10 -15.40 -1.11
N GLY A 441 11.07 -15.21 -0.28
CA GLY A 441 10.16 -16.27 0.15
C GLY A 441 9.37 -16.89 -1.02
N ASP A 442 8.85 -16.04 -1.91
CA ASP A 442 8.15 -16.46 -3.14
C ASP A 442 9.05 -17.26 -4.08
N MET A 443 10.31 -16.86 -4.19
CA MET A 443 11.28 -17.50 -5.06
C MET A 443 11.71 -18.85 -4.49
N ALA A 444 11.90 -18.93 -3.18
CA ALA A 444 12.12 -20.18 -2.47
C ALA A 444 10.92 -21.16 -2.58
N LEU A 445 9.68 -20.64 -2.60
CA LEU A 445 8.50 -21.46 -2.90
C LEU A 445 8.54 -22.04 -4.32
N ARG A 446 8.92 -21.22 -5.31
CA ARG A 446 9.02 -21.65 -6.72
C ARG A 446 10.13 -22.67 -6.95
N SER A 447 11.29 -22.50 -6.31
CA SER A 447 12.43 -23.41 -6.43
C SER A 447 12.28 -24.70 -5.62
N GLY A 448 11.24 -24.79 -4.76
CA GLY A 448 11.01 -25.93 -3.89
C GLY A 448 11.83 -25.92 -2.60
N ASP A 449 12.60 -24.86 -2.32
CA ASP A 449 13.20 -24.65 -1.00
C ASP A 449 12.16 -24.17 0.02
N ILE A 450 11.33 -25.11 0.44
CA ILE A 450 10.28 -24.89 1.44
C ILE A 450 10.87 -24.37 2.77
N SER A 451 12.09 -24.76 3.10
CA SER A 451 12.75 -24.35 4.34
C SER A 451 13.17 -22.88 4.32
N GLY A 452 13.76 -22.42 3.20
CA GLY A 452 14.06 -21.02 2.93
C GLY A 452 12.79 -20.18 2.84
N ALA A 453 11.77 -20.67 2.13
CA ALA A 453 10.48 -20.01 1.99
C ALA A 453 9.87 -19.68 3.36
N ARG A 454 9.76 -20.66 4.26
CA ARG A 454 9.25 -20.43 5.62
C ARG A 454 10.03 -19.33 6.34
N ARG A 455 11.37 -19.39 6.27
CA ARG A 455 12.26 -18.45 6.97
C ARG A 455 12.07 -17.01 6.48
N TRP A 456 12.09 -16.82 5.16
CA TRP A 456 11.94 -15.50 4.54
C TRP A 456 10.53 -14.92 4.74
N LEU A 457 9.48 -15.74 4.63
CA LEU A 457 8.11 -15.30 4.85
C LEU A 457 7.86 -14.95 6.33
N GLU A 458 8.48 -15.68 7.27
CA GLU A 458 8.47 -15.29 8.69
C GLU A 458 9.20 -13.98 8.94
N TYR A 459 10.31 -13.70 8.24
CA TYR A 459 10.97 -12.40 8.29
C TYR A 459 10.10 -11.27 7.72
N ALA A 460 9.44 -11.49 6.57
CA ALA A 460 8.52 -10.54 5.98
C ALA A 460 7.39 -10.16 6.94
N LEU A 461 6.78 -11.15 7.61
CA LEU A 461 5.72 -10.93 8.60
C LEU A 461 6.19 -10.18 9.85
N ARG A 462 7.42 -10.45 10.31
CA ARG A 462 8.02 -9.76 11.46
C ARG A 462 8.35 -8.30 11.13
N ALA A 463 8.76 -8.03 9.91
CA ALA A 463 9.08 -6.70 9.41
C ALA A 463 7.85 -5.90 8.93
N GLY A 464 6.64 -6.47 9.02
CA GLY A 464 5.40 -5.72 8.84
C GLY A 464 4.56 -6.12 7.62
N SER A 465 4.98 -7.07 6.77
CA SER A 465 4.16 -7.55 5.65
C SER A 465 3.09 -8.54 6.13
N ARG A 466 2.02 -8.08 6.79
CA ARG A 466 0.95 -8.94 7.33
C ARG A 466 -0.31 -8.99 6.45
N THR A 467 -0.13 -8.99 5.13
CA THR A 467 -1.24 -9.07 4.18
C THR A 467 -1.75 -10.50 3.97
N PRO A 468 -2.98 -10.70 3.46
CA PRO A 468 -3.53 -12.03 3.18
C PRO A 468 -2.64 -12.87 2.25
N GLU A 469 -1.96 -12.23 1.30
CA GLU A 469 -1.06 -12.90 0.37
C GLU A 469 0.21 -13.41 1.06
N THR A 470 0.78 -12.64 1.99
CA THR A 470 1.94 -13.11 2.78
C THR A 470 1.57 -14.28 3.67
N TRP A 471 0.39 -14.23 4.31
CA TRP A 471 -0.15 -15.35 5.07
C TRP A 471 -0.43 -16.59 4.21
N LEU A 472 -0.97 -16.41 3.00
CA LEU A 472 -1.16 -17.50 2.03
C LEU A 472 0.17 -18.16 1.68
N ARG A 473 1.19 -17.37 1.31
CA ARG A 473 2.52 -17.87 0.99
C ARG A 473 3.14 -18.64 2.16
N LEU A 474 3.01 -18.10 3.38
CA LEU A 474 3.51 -18.79 4.57
C LEU A 474 2.75 -20.11 4.79
N ALA A 475 1.43 -20.13 4.61
CA ALA A 475 0.65 -21.36 4.72
C ALA A 475 1.08 -22.42 3.69
N LEU A 476 1.35 -22.00 2.44
CA LEU A 476 1.87 -22.90 1.40
C LEU A 476 3.23 -23.47 1.79
N ALA A 477 4.12 -22.66 2.38
CA ALA A 477 5.42 -23.11 2.89
C ALA A 477 5.30 -24.03 4.12
N GLN A 478 4.37 -23.74 5.03
CA GLN A 478 4.13 -24.56 6.23
C GLN A 478 3.47 -25.90 5.92
N ARG A 479 2.71 -25.98 4.84
CA ARG A 479 2.09 -27.22 4.35
C ARG A 479 3.06 -28.15 3.60
N GLY A 480 4.25 -27.65 3.23
CA GLY A 480 5.28 -28.43 2.54
C GLY A 480 6.08 -29.35 3.48
N PRO A 481 7.00 -30.17 2.96
CA PRO A 481 7.83 -31.07 3.77
C PRO A 481 8.52 -30.35 4.95
N GLY A 482 8.45 -30.97 6.13
CA GLY A 482 9.04 -30.46 7.37
C GLY A 482 8.38 -29.19 7.93
N GLY A 483 7.17 -28.84 7.49
CA GLY A 483 6.40 -27.71 8.03
C GLY A 483 5.38 -28.14 9.09
N ASP A 484 4.63 -27.18 9.61
CA ASP A 484 3.61 -27.38 10.65
C ASP A 484 2.21 -27.06 10.08
N ASP A 485 1.42 -28.11 9.83
CA ASP A 485 0.05 -28.03 9.34
C ASP A 485 -0.87 -27.18 10.23
N ARG A 486 -0.64 -27.15 11.54
CA ARG A 486 -1.41 -26.30 12.46
C ARG A 486 -1.09 -24.82 12.21
N ARG A 487 0.19 -24.48 12.02
CA ARG A 487 0.60 -23.11 11.65
C ARG A 487 0.09 -22.71 10.28
N ALA A 488 0.05 -23.65 9.33
CA ALA A 488 -0.56 -23.41 8.02
C ALA A 488 -2.05 -23.04 8.16
N LEU A 489 -2.79 -23.78 8.99
CA LEU A 489 -4.20 -23.48 9.27
C LEU A 489 -4.38 -22.11 9.95
N GLU A 490 -3.57 -21.79 10.94
CA GLU A 490 -3.60 -20.48 11.64
C GLU A 490 -3.32 -19.31 10.69
N ALA A 491 -2.35 -19.47 9.76
CA ALA A 491 -2.07 -18.48 8.74
C ALA A 491 -3.25 -18.29 7.77
N LEU A 492 -3.86 -19.38 7.29
CA LEU A 492 -5.04 -19.31 6.42
C LEU A 492 -6.26 -18.71 7.12
N ASP A 493 -6.52 -19.10 8.38
CA ASP A 493 -7.61 -18.54 9.18
C ASP A 493 -7.42 -17.04 9.41
N THR A 494 -6.18 -16.58 9.56
CA THR A 494 -5.86 -15.14 9.67
C THR A 494 -6.17 -14.41 8.37
N ALA A 495 -5.74 -14.93 7.23
CA ALA A 495 -6.00 -14.32 5.92
C ALA A 495 -7.50 -14.33 5.55
N LEU A 496 -8.21 -15.43 5.85
CA LEU A 496 -9.64 -15.58 5.56
C LEU A 496 -10.54 -14.68 6.43
N LYS A 497 -10.06 -14.15 7.55
CA LYS A 497 -10.79 -13.11 8.30
C LYS A 497 -10.87 -11.81 7.50
N GLU A 498 -9.84 -11.48 6.72
CA GLU A 498 -9.80 -10.28 5.90
C GLU A 498 -10.47 -10.49 4.53
N ARG A 499 -10.20 -11.63 3.87
CA ARG A 499 -10.84 -11.99 2.61
C ARG A 499 -11.54 -13.34 2.70
N PRO A 500 -12.79 -13.38 3.23
CA PRO A 500 -13.51 -14.63 3.48
C PRO A 500 -13.74 -15.49 2.25
N ASP A 501 -13.89 -14.85 1.08
CA ASP A 501 -14.27 -15.48 -0.18
C ASP A 501 -13.14 -15.45 -1.23
N ASP A 502 -11.90 -15.22 -0.79
CA ASP A 502 -10.72 -15.31 -1.66
C ASP A 502 -10.54 -16.75 -2.18
N PRO A 503 -10.60 -16.97 -3.51
CA PRO A 503 -10.50 -18.30 -4.11
C PRO A 503 -9.19 -19.04 -3.78
N ASP A 504 -8.07 -18.34 -3.68
CA ASP A 504 -6.76 -18.95 -3.48
C ASP A 504 -6.56 -19.37 -2.03
N LEU A 505 -7.00 -18.54 -1.07
CA LEU A 505 -7.03 -18.91 0.35
C LEU A 505 -7.93 -20.12 0.60
N LEU A 506 -9.13 -20.15 0.02
CA LEU A 506 -10.07 -21.26 0.16
C LEU A 506 -9.55 -22.54 -0.50
N ASN A 507 -8.86 -22.44 -1.63
CA ASN A 507 -8.19 -23.56 -2.27
C ASN A 507 -7.05 -24.11 -1.41
N ALA A 508 -6.21 -23.25 -0.84
CA ALA A 508 -5.13 -23.65 0.05
C ALA A 508 -5.68 -24.35 1.31
N LEU A 509 -6.78 -23.85 1.88
CA LEU A 509 -7.48 -24.47 3.00
C LEU A 509 -8.09 -25.83 2.62
N GLY A 510 -8.73 -25.92 1.46
CA GLY A 510 -9.30 -27.17 0.97
C GLY A 510 -8.24 -28.25 0.79
N ASP A 511 -7.09 -27.89 0.22
CA ASP A 511 -5.98 -28.81 0.02
C ASP A 511 -5.33 -29.24 1.34
N LEU A 512 -5.14 -28.31 2.29
CA LEU A 512 -4.63 -28.64 3.64
C LEU A 512 -5.55 -29.65 4.34
N ARG A 513 -6.87 -29.40 4.33
CA ARG A 513 -7.87 -30.32 4.91
C ARG A 513 -7.89 -31.68 4.22
N TYR A 514 -7.73 -31.70 2.89
CA TYR A 514 -7.67 -32.95 2.13
C TYR A 514 -6.49 -33.82 2.58
N ARG A 515 -5.30 -33.22 2.77
CA ARG A 515 -4.11 -33.93 3.27
C ARG A 515 -4.28 -34.45 4.70
N GLN A 516 -4.96 -33.67 5.54
CA GLN A 516 -5.28 -34.06 6.91
C GLN A 516 -6.35 -35.16 7.01
N GLY A 517 -6.97 -35.55 5.89
CA GLY A 517 -8.03 -36.54 5.83
C GLY A 517 -9.42 -35.99 6.17
N ASP A 518 -9.56 -34.68 6.43
CA ASP A 518 -10.85 -34.00 6.55
C ASP A 518 -11.44 -33.76 5.14
N LEU A 519 -11.85 -34.84 4.50
CA LEU A 519 -12.35 -34.83 3.12
C LEU A 519 -13.62 -33.98 2.99
N GLU A 520 -14.48 -34.00 4.01
CA GLU A 520 -15.75 -33.25 4.00
C GLU A 520 -15.49 -31.75 4.18
N GLY A 521 -14.56 -31.37 5.06
CA GLY A 521 -14.12 -29.98 5.19
C GLY A 521 -13.39 -29.49 3.94
N ALA A 522 -12.59 -30.33 3.29
CA ALA A 522 -11.96 -30.02 2.00
C ALA A 522 -13.00 -29.76 0.90
N ARG A 523 -13.97 -30.68 0.77
CA ARG A 523 -15.10 -30.55 -0.17
C ARG A 523 -15.84 -29.24 0.03
N LYS A 524 -16.16 -28.87 1.28
CA LYS A 524 -16.84 -27.60 1.61
C LYS A 524 -16.00 -26.38 1.22
N SER A 525 -14.69 -26.39 1.44
CA SER A 525 -13.81 -25.29 1.03
C SER A 525 -13.81 -25.12 -0.50
N PHE A 526 -13.66 -26.21 -1.25
CA PHE A 526 -13.71 -26.15 -2.71
C PHE A 526 -15.11 -25.78 -3.25
N ASP A 527 -16.19 -26.22 -2.59
CA ASP A 527 -17.56 -25.78 -2.90
C ASP A 527 -17.71 -24.27 -2.76
N ARG A 528 -17.11 -23.68 -1.72
CA ARG A 528 -17.11 -22.21 -1.54
C ARG A 528 -16.39 -21.52 -2.69
N VAL A 529 -15.21 -22.00 -3.10
CA VAL A 529 -14.51 -21.46 -4.28
C VAL A 529 -15.40 -21.54 -5.52
N VAL A 530 -16.00 -22.70 -5.79
CA VAL A 530 -16.95 -22.83 -6.91
C VAL A 530 -18.14 -21.88 -6.73
N GLY A 531 -18.56 -21.57 -5.51
CA GLY A 531 -19.64 -20.63 -5.22
C GLY A 531 -19.32 -19.16 -5.55
N THR A 532 -18.05 -18.73 -5.50
CA THR A 532 -17.66 -17.33 -5.72
C THR A 532 -17.69 -16.90 -7.18
N TYR A 533 -17.68 -17.85 -8.12
CA TYR A 533 -17.71 -17.56 -9.55
C TYR A 533 -19.15 -17.52 -10.13
N PRO A 534 -19.42 -16.67 -11.14
CA PRO A 534 -20.72 -16.60 -11.80
C PRO A 534 -21.17 -17.94 -12.41
N ARG A 535 -22.48 -18.22 -12.39
CA ARG A 535 -23.08 -19.46 -12.92
C ARG A 535 -22.62 -19.80 -14.34
N LYS A 536 -22.61 -18.81 -15.24
CA LYS A 536 -22.22 -19.01 -16.64
C LYS A 536 -20.80 -19.61 -16.75
N MET A 537 -19.85 -19.07 -15.98
CA MET A 537 -18.44 -19.51 -15.97
C MET A 537 -18.27 -20.90 -15.34
N ARG A 538 -19.11 -21.26 -14.35
CA ARG A 538 -19.11 -22.60 -13.73
C ARG A 538 -19.66 -23.68 -14.65
N GLU A 539 -20.53 -23.30 -15.59
CA GLU A 539 -21.18 -24.18 -16.55
C GLU A 539 -20.46 -24.19 -17.92
N GLU A 540 -19.47 -23.30 -18.11
CA GLU A 540 -18.62 -23.19 -19.29
C GLU A 540 -17.60 -24.35 -19.29
N GLU A 541 -17.87 -25.37 -20.11
CA GLU A 541 -17.07 -26.59 -20.21
C GLU A 541 -15.91 -26.46 -21.22
N ALA A 542 -16.00 -25.51 -22.15
CA ALA A 542 -15.03 -25.24 -23.20
C ALA A 542 -14.68 -23.74 -23.22
N GLY A 543 -13.61 -23.39 -22.51
CA GLY A 543 -13.05 -22.05 -22.38
C GLY A 543 -11.95 -22.04 -21.31
N PRO A 544 -11.00 -21.09 -21.33
CA PRO A 544 -9.98 -21.01 -20.29
C PRO A 544 -10.62 -20.62 -18.95
N LEU A 545 -10.84 -21.61 -18.07
CA LEU A 545 -11.28 -21.36 -16.70
C LEU A 545 -10.18 -20.65 -15.89
N PRO A 546 -10.54 -19.71 -14.99
CA PRO A 546 -9.59 -19.15 -14.04
C PRO A 546 -8.85 -20.27 -13.29
N PRO A 547 -7.52 -20.14 -13.07
CA PRO A 547 -6.72 -21.19 -12.43
C PRO A 547 -7.29 -21.67 -11.09
N ALA A 548 -7.73 -20.74 -10.24
CA ALA A 548 -8.32 -21.06 -8.95
C ALA A 548 -9.62 -21.86 -9.06
N LEU A 549 -10.50 -21.52 -10.01
CA LEU A 549 -11.73 -22.27 -10.28
C LEU A 549 -11.42 -23.66 -10.84
N ARG A 550 -10.50 -23.75 -11.79
CA ARG A 550 -10.06 -25.02 -12.39
C ARG A 550 -9.50 -25.96 -11.32
N TYR A 551 -8.63 -25.45 -10.45
CA TYR A 551 -8.08 -26.20 -9.33
C TYR A 551 -9.18 -26.67 -8.37
N ALA A 552 -10.08 -25.76 -7.96
CA ALA A 552 -11.18 -26.09 -7.06
C ALA A 552 -12.08 -27.21 -7.61
N ILE A 553 -12.47 -27.15 -8.88
CA ILE A 553 -13.32 -28.18 -9.51
C ILE A 553 -12.63 -29.54 -9.48
N SER A 554 -11.35 -29.60 -9.84
CA SER A 554 -10.56 -30.84 -9.85
C SER A 554 -10.39 -31.40 -8.44
N SER A 555 -9.94 -30.57 -7.49
CA SER A 555 -9.68 -30.99 -6.10
C SER A 555 -10.95 -31.37 -5.36
N ARG A 556 -12.06 -30.68 -5.63
CA ARG A 556 -13.40 -31.06 -5.15
C ARG A 556 -13.81 -32.44 -5.62
N GLN A 557 -13.55 -32.78 -6.88
CA GLN A 557 -13.85 -34.12 -7.40
C GLN A 557 -13.00 -35.19 -6.72
N LEU A 558 -11.73 -34.92 -6.45
CA LEU A 558 -10.86 -35.83 -5.69
C LEU A 558 -11.41 -36.05 -4.27
N ALA A 559 -11.78 -34.98 -3.57
CA ALA A 559 -12.40 -35.06 -2.25
C ALA A 559 -13.69 -35.89 -2.26
N LEU A 560 -14.61 -35.63 -3.21
CA LEU A 560 -15.84 -36.40 -3.38
C LEU A 560 -15.58 -37.89 -3.62
N ARG A 561 -14.62 -38.24 -4.49
CA ARG A 561 -14.26 -39.64 -4.72
C ARG A 561 -13.76 -40.30 -3.45
N ALA A 562 -12.85 -39.64 -2.73
CA ALA A 562 -12.33 -40.16 -1.48
C ALA A 562 -13.42 -40.35 -0.41
N ILE A 563 -14.47 -39.51 -0.43
CA ILE A 563 -15.65 -39.64 0.45
C ILE A 563 -16.53 -40.80 0.01
N GLU A 564 -16.90 -40.86 -1.26
CA GLU A 564 -18.01 -41.67 -1.77
C GLU A 564 -17.60 -43.04 -2.34
N GLU A 565 -16.34 -43.22 -2.73
CA GLU A 565 -15.88 -44.38 -3.49
C GLU A 565 -14.79 -45.17 -2.75
N GLU A 566 -14.75 -46.47 -3.03
CA GLU A 566 -13.65 -47.38 -2.74
C GLU A 566 -12.93 -47.67 -4.05
N LEU A 567 -11.60 -47.71 -3.97
CA LEU A 567 -10.72 -47.85 -5.12
C LEU A 567 -10.02 -49.21 -5.05
N TRP A 568 -10.18 -50.00 -6.09
CA TRP A 568 -9.35 -51.18 -6.34
C TRP A 568 -8.37 -50.89 -7.48
N ILE A 569 -7.11 -51.27 -7.31
CA ILE A 569 -6.01 -50.94 -8.23
C ILE A 569 -5.24 -52.21 -8.58
N ASP A 570 -4.89 -52.33 -9.85
CA ASP A 570 -3.83 -53.21 -10.33
C ASP A 570 -2.73 -52.36 -10.98
N ASN A 571 -1.58 -52.28 -10.32
CA ASN A 571 -0.36 -51.63 -10.86
C ASN A 571 0.55 -52.63 -11.57
N PHE A 572 0.12 -53.89 -11.72
CA PHE A 572 0.89 -54.94 -12.38
C PHE A 572 2.30 -55.16 -11.81
N ASP A 573 2.52 -54.81 -10.55
CA ASP A 573 3.80 -54.97 -9.83
C ASP A 573 4.03 -56.45 -9.50
N ARG A 574 4.61 -57.16 -10.47
CA ARG A 574 4.80 -58.61 -10.53
C ARG A 574 6.04 -58.92 -11.37
N ASN A 575 6.58 -60.14 -11.26
CA ASN A 575 7.77 -60.55 -12.01
C ASN A 575 7.55 -60.49 -13.53
N ASP A 576 8.53 -59.92 -14.24
CA ASP A 576 8.55 -59.87 -15.70
C ASP A 576 8.46 -61.27 -16.35
N GLY A 577 7.78 -61.36 -17.49
CA GLY A 577 7.60 -62.60 -18.24
C GLY A 577 6.61 -63.60 -17.64
N ALA A 578 6.00 -63.30 -16.47
CA ALA A 578 4.87 -64.06 -15.96
C ALA A 578 3.60 -63.76 -16.78
N GLN A 579 2.67 -64.73 -16.81
CA GLN A 579 1.30 -64.50 -17.29
C GLN A 579 0.64 -63.38 -16.48
N VAL A 580 -0.34 -62.69 -17.04
CA VAL A 580 -1.06 -61.54 -16.43
C VAL A 580 -1.96 -61.95 -15.22
N LEU A 581 -1.66 -63.08 -14.55
CA LEU A 581 -2.36 -63.70 -13.43
C LEU A 581 -2.89 -62.68 -12.41
N ASN A 582 -4.23 -62.52 -12.39
CA ASN A 582 -5.07 -61.87 -11.36
C ASN A 582 -6.51 -61.73 -11.91
N ASN A 583 -7.12 -62.82 -12.39
CA ASN A 583 -8.42 -62.83 -13.10
C ASN A 583 -8.45 -62.01 -14.42
N TRP A 584 -7.30 -61.67 -14.98
CA TRP A 584 -7.21 -61.15 -16.34
C TRP A 584 -7.32 -62.28 -17.36
N ILE A 585 -7.99 -61.99 -18.47
CA ILE A 585 -8.26 -62.90 -19.57
C ILE A 585 -7.79 -62.22 -20.84
N GLU A 586 -6.79 -62.83 -21.48
CA GLU A 586 -6.32 -62.46 -22.81
C GLU A 586 -7.27 -63.05 -23.87
N ARG A 587 -7.65 -62.26 -24.87
CA ARG A 587 -8.45 -62.72 -26.01
C ARG A 587 -7.88 -62.15 -27.30
N GLU A 588 -7.96 -62.95 -28.35
CA GLU A 588 -7.69 -62.53 -29.73
C GLU A 588 -6.25 -61.97 -29.93
N THR A 589 -5.24 -62.65 -29.36
CA THR A 589 -3.82 -62.23 -29.38
C THR A 589 -3.09 -62.58 -30.69
N PHE A 590 -3.66 -62.21 -31.83
CA PHE A 590 -3.15 -62.64 -33.14
C PHE A 590 -1.90 -61.86 -33.61
N GLY A 591 -0.71 -62.38 -33.27
CA GLY A 591 0.58 -61.77 -33.61
C GLY A 591 1.01 -60.64 -32.67
N ILE A 592 0.20 -60.35 -31.65
CA ILE A 592 0.49 -59.41 -30.58
C ILE A 592 0.69 -60.22 -29.30
N ASP A 593 1.91 -60.18 -28.77
CA ASP A 593 2.24 -60.82 -27.51
C ASP A 593 1.77 -59.94 -26.35
N ILE A 594 1.18 -60.59 -25.35
CA ILE A 594 0.73 -59.95 -24.12
C ILE A 594 1.50 -60.54 -22.95
N GLY A 595 2.14 -59.69 -22.17
CA GLY A 595 2.91 -60.15 -21.01
C GLY A 595 3.24 -59.03 -20.03
N LEU A 596 3.66 -59.43 -18.83
CA LEU A 596 4.14 -58.49 -17.82
C LEU A 596 5.57 -58.06 -18.15
N LEU A 597 5.78 -56.74 -18.22
CA LEU A 597 7.11 -56.16 -18.43
C LEU A 597 7.21 -54.77 -17.80
N ALA A 598 8.17 -54.58 -16.90
CA ALA A 598 8.45 -53.32 -16.22
C ALA A 598 7.21 -52.74 -15.51
N ASN A 599 6.53 -53.56 -14.70
CA ASN A 599 5.32 -53.20 -13.95
C ASN A 599 4.17 -52.71 -14.85
N SER A 600 4.02 -53.31 -16.03
CA SER A 600 2.93 -53.02 -16.96
C SER A 600 2.51 -54.28 -17.71
N VAL A 601 1.28 -54.31 -18.21
CA VAL A 601 0.86 -55.28 -19.22
C VAL A 601 1.23 -54.72 -20.59
N ARG A 602 2.21 -55.31 -21.23
CA ARG A 602 2.69 -54.91 -22.55
C ARG A 602 1.97 -55.70 -23.63
N PHE A 603 1.43 -54.98 -24.60
CA PHE A 603 1.05 -55.49 -25.91
C PHE A 603 2.21 -55.17 -26.86
N ASP A 604 2.88 -56.16 -27.42
CA ASP A 604 4.02 -55.97 -28.31
C ASP A 604 3.99 -56.96 -29.47
N GLY A 605 4.12 -56.47 -30.69
CA GLY A 605 4.20 -57.35 -31.86
C GLY A 605 3.69 -56.71 -33.14
N VAL A 606 3.37 -57.58 -34.10
CA VAL A 606 2.87 -57.21 -35.43
C VAL A 606 1.52 -57.88 -35.62
N GLN A 607 0.48 -57.10 -35.92
CA GLN A 607 -0.86 -57.63 -36.12
C GLN A 607 -0.88 -58.63 -37.27
N ARG A 608 -1.29 -59.88 -37.01
CA ARG A 608 -1.40 -60.95 -38.03
C ARG A 608 -2.76 -61.66 -37.93
N PHE A 609 -3.16 -62.37 -38.99
CA PHE A 609 -4.16 -63.46 -38.97
C PHE A 609 -5.62 -63.20 -38.47
N GLN A 610 -6.18 -61.98 -38.52
CA GLN A 610 -7.62 -61.76 -38.22
C GLN A 610 -8.24 -60.62 -39.06
N PRO A 611 -9.52 -60.69 -39.50
CA PRO A 611 -10.14 -59.63 -40.31
C PRO A 611 -10.45 -58.32 -39.56
N ASP A 612 -10.74 -58.38 -38.26
CA ASP A 612 -11.07 -57.22 -37.41
C ASP A 612 -9.85 -56.69 -36.64
N GLY A 613 -8.79 -57.49 -36.50
CA GLY A 613 -7.49 -57.09 -35.94
C GLY A 613 -7.58 -56.66 -34.47
N LEU A 614 -8.50 -57.25 -33.71
CA LEU A 614 -8.80 -56.88 -32.33
C LEU A 614 -7.97 -57.74 -31.37
N THR A 615 -7.31 -57.12 -30.40
CA THR A 615 -6.62 -57.81 -29.31
C THR A 615 -7.03 -57.20 -27.99
N MET A 616 -7.32 -58.00 -26.97
CA MET A 616 -7.82 -57.46 -25.71
C MET A 616 -7.35 -58.22 -24.47
N VAL A 617 -7.27 -57.47 -23.37
CA VAL A 617 -7.06 -57.98 -22.02
C VAL A 617 -8.20 -57.46 -21.15
N VAL A 618 -9.03 -58.38 -20.68
CA VAL A 618 -10.24 -58.05 -19.93
C VAL A 618 -10.31 -58.81 -18.62
N ARG A 619 -11.01 -58.25 -17.64
CA ARG A 619 -11.22 -58.82 -16.32
C ARG A 619 -12.71 -58.83 -15.98
N PRO A 620 -13.25 -59.93 -15.43
CA PRO A 620 -14.57 -59.95 -14.84
C PRO A 620 -14.65 -59.03 -13.61
N LEU A 621 -15.65 -58.14 -13.59
CA LEU A 621 -15.94 -57.25 -12.47
C LEU A 621 -17.12 -57.80 -11.67
N THR A 622 -16.86 -58.17 -10.41
CA THR A 622 -17.86 -58.69 -9.48
C THR A 622 -18.23 -57.63 -8.44
N THR A 623 -18.75 -56.48 -8.88
CA THR A 623 -19.24 -55.46 -7.94
C THR A 623 -20.57 -54.84 -8.37
N PRO A 624 -21.62 -54.93 -7.54
CA PRO A 624 -22.93 -54.33 -7.84
C PRO A 624 -22.92 -52.80 -7.65
N ARG A 625 -21.85 -52.24 -7.08
CA ARG A 625 -21.69 -50.81 -6.73
C ARG A 625 -20.73 -50.07 -7.67
N LEU A 626 -20.44 -50.61 -8.85
CA LEU A 626 -19.50 -50.01 -9.80
C LEU A 626 -19.89 -48.57 -10.13
N SER A 627 -18.95 -47.64 -10.00
CA SER A 627 -19.11 -46.23 -10.35
C SER A 627 -18.20 -45.80 -11.50
N GLY A 628 -17.19 -46.59 -11.85
CA GLY A 628 -16.36 -46.35 -13.02
C GLY A 628 -15.13 -47.23 -13.11
N ILE A 629 -14.38 -47.05 -14.19
CA ILE A 629 -13.08 -47.67 -14.43
C ILE A 629 -12.12 -46.65 -15.03
N ARG A 630 -10.82 -46.80 -14.75
CA ARG A 630 -9.75 -46.01 -15.38
C ARG A 630 -8.59 -46.91 -15.79
N ALA A 631 -7.96 -46.58 -16.90
CA ALA A 631 -6.70 -47.19 -17.33
C ALA A 631 -5.67 -46.10 -17.63
N THR A 632 -4.43 -46.34 -17.19
CA THR A 632 -3.26 -45.54 -17.56
C THR A 632 -2.47 -46.31 -18.60
N MET A 633 -2.30 -45.74 -19.78
CA MET A 633 -1.75 -46.43 -20.95
C MET A 633 -0.70 -45.57 -21.65
N ARG A 634 0.40 -46.18 -22.09
CA ARG A 634 1.47 -45.52 -22.86
C ARG A 634 1.66 -46.21 -24.19
N LEU A 635 1.47 -45.47 -25.27
CA LEU A 635 1.85 -45.92 -26.61
C LEU A 635 3.33 -45.56 -26.84
N ARG A 636 4.22 -46.55 -27.01
CA ARG A 636 5.68 -46.28 -27.08
C ARG A 636 6.08 -45.50 -28.32
N VAL A 637 5.29 -45.61 -29.38
CA VAL A 637 5.43 -44.82 -30.61
C VAL A 637 4.10 -44.11 -30.82
N GLY A 638 4.03 -42.82 -30.46
CA GLY A 638 2.78 -42.04 -30.44
C GLY A 638 2.09 -41.91 -31.81
N ASN A 639 2.82 -42.10 -32.90
CA ASN A 639 2.33 -41.90 -34.27
C ASN A 639 2.13 -43.21 -35.04
N VAL A 640 1.51 -44.21 -34.40
CA VAL A 640 1.16 -45.50 -35.01
C VAL A 640 -0.36 -45.57 -35.23
N PRO A 641 -0.83 -46.08 -36.39
CA PRO A 641 -2.27 -46.16 -36.72
C PRO A 641 -2.97 -47.34 -36.01
N VAL A 642 -2.85 -47.39 -34.68
CA VAL A 642 -3.51 -48.35 -33.81
C VAL A 642 -4.61 -47.68 -33.00
N ARG A 643 -5.81 -48.24 -33.01
CA ARG A 643 -6.89 -47.82 -32.11
C ARG A 643 -6.63 -48.44 -30.74
N VAL A 644 -6.69 -47.63 -29.69
CA VAL A 644 -6.52 -48.07 -28.29
C VAL A 644 -7.79 -47.74 -27.53
N ALA A 645 -8.34 -48.66 -26.75
CA ALA A 645 -9.60 -48.43 -26.07
C ALA A 645 -9.67 -49.00 -24.65
N LEU A 646 -10.33 -48.25 -23.76
CA LEU A 646 -10.84 -48.70 -22.48
C LEU A 646 -12.29 -49.15 -22.65
N ARG A 647 -12.62 -50.35 -22.19
CA ARG A 647 -13.90 -50.99 -22.44
C ARG A 647 -14.59 -51.40 -21.16
N ILE A 648 -15.92 -51.31 -21.15
CA ILE A 648 -16.79 -51.97 -20.19
C ILE A 648 -18.00 -52.58 -20.89
N GLU A 649 -18.13 -53.89 -20.82
CA GLU A 649 -19.11 -54.65 -21.61
C GLU A 649 -19.73 -55.77 -20.77
N ASP A 650 -20.97 -56.13 -21.07
CA ASP A 650 -21.56 -57.35 -20.54
C ASP A 650 -21.26 -58.58 -21.42
N ASP A 651 -21.59 -59.77 -20.94
CA ASP A 651 -21.35 -61.02 -21.68
C ASP A 651 -22.09 -61.12 -23.03
N SER A 652 -23.04 -60.23 -23.31
CA SER A 652 -23.71 -60.16 -24.63
C SER A 652 -23.03 -59.20 -25.61
N GLY A 653 -21.90 -58.60 -25.22
CA GLY A 653 -21.19 -57.59 -26.01
C GLY A 653 -21.85 -56.22 -25.99
N THR A 654 -22.82 -55.98 -25.10
CA THR A 654 -23.42 -54.65 -24.90
C THR A 654 -22.55 -53.85 -23.95
N GLY A 655 -22.11 -52.66 -24.35
CA GLY A 655 -21.04 -51.97 -23.64
C GLY A 655 -20.80 -50.53 -24.04
N LEU A 656 -19.83 -49.93 -23.35
CA LEU A 656 -19.28 -48.61 -23.64
C LEU A 656 -17.76 -48.74 -23.81
N ILE A 657 -17.27 -48.22 -24.92
CA ILE A 657 -15.87 -48.29 -25.31
C ILE A 657 -15.37 -46.85 -25.48
N LEU A 658 -14.47 -46.39 -24.64
CA LEU A 658 -13.76 -45.12 -24.80
C LEU A 658 -12.48 -45.38 -25.57
N PHE A 659 -12.28 -44.73 -26.71
CA PHE A 659 -11.17 -45.05 -27.61
C PHE A 659 -10.37 -43.81 -28.05
N ARG A 660 -9.08 -44.03 -28.29
CA ARG A 660 -8.22 -43.28 -29.19
C ARG A 660 -8.27 -43.94 -30.55
N ASP A 661 -8.72 -43.23 -31.57
CA ASP A 661 -8.75 -43.74 -32.92
C ASP A 661 -7.35 -43.76 -33.56
N ARG A 662 -7.24 -44.32 -34.76
CA ARG A 662 -5.95 -44.51 -35.45
C ARG A 662 -5.22 -43.19 -35.73
N ASP A 663 -5.97 -42.09 -35.89
CA ASP A 663 -5.48 -40.74 -36.08
C ASP A 663 -5.30 -39.93 -34.78
N GLY A 664 -5.46 -40.58 -33.61
CA GLY A 664 -5.27 -39.95 -32.30
C GLY A 664 -6.52 -39.28 -31.72
N ILE A 665 -7.62 -39.19 -32.47
CA ILE A 665 -8.85 -38.55 -31.98
C ILE A 665 -9.52 -39.41 -30.90
N ILE A 666 -9.92 -38.77 -29.80
CA ILE A 666 -10.70 -39.43 -28.76
C ILE A 666 -12.17 -39.51 -29.17
N GLY A 667 -12.80 -40.65 -28.92
CA GLY A 667 -14.21 -40.90 -29.15
C GLY A 667 -14.73 -42.01 -28.25
N TYR A 668 -16.00 -42.37 -28.43
CA TYR A 668 -16.58 -43.51 -27.75
C TYR A 668 -17.54 -44.30 -28.65
N THR A 669 -17.73 -45.57 -28.33
CA THR A 669 -18.63 -46.47 -29.02
C THR A 669 -19.61 -47.09 -28.03
N LEU A 670 -20.89 -47.08 -28.39
CA LEU A 670 -21.93 -47.85 -27.71
C LEU A 670 -22.21 -49.12 -28.50
N THR A 671 -22.03 -50.27 -27.87
CA THR A 671 -22.30 -51.59 -28.45
C THR A 671 -23.56 -52.18 -27.84
N GLY A 672 -24.32 -52.96 -28.62
CA GLY A 672 -25.61 -53.50 -28.20
C GLY A 672 -26.20 -54.52 -29.17
N ARG A 673 -27.53 -54.74 -29.11
CA ARG A 673 -28.24 -55.67 -30.02
C ARG A 673 -28.40 -55.16 -31.46
N GLY A 674 -28.07 -53.89 -31.72
CA GLY A 674 -28.08 -53.28 -33.06
C GLY A 674 -26.68 -52.85 -33.48
N ASP A 675 -26.58 -52.09 -34.57
CA ASP A 675 -25.30 -51.60 -35.07
C ASP A 675 -24.59 -50.71 -34.04
N PRO A 676 -23.25 -50.85 -33.88
CA PRO A 676 -22.49 -50.03 -32.95
C PRO A 676 -22.59 -48.54 -33.31
N VAL A 677 -22.89 -47.70 -32.32
CA VAL A 677 -22.89 -46.24 -32.50
C VAL A 677 -21.50 -45.72 -32.17
N VAL A 678 -20.79 -45.20 -33.17
CA VAL A 678 -19.44 -44.64 -33.02
C VAL A 678 -19.52 -43.12 -33.06
N VAL A 679 -19.04 -42.47 -32.01
CA VAL A 679 -19.03 -41.01 -31.88
C VAL A 679 -17.60 -40.53 -31.64
N ARG A 680 -17.11 -39.65 -32.52
CA ARG A 680 -15.77 -39.04 -32.41
C ARG A 680 -15.87 -37.59 -31.96
N SER A 681 -14.89 -37.12 -31.20
CA SER A 681 -14.89 -35.76 -30.65
C SER A 681 -14.68 -34.64 -31.66
N ASP A 682 -14.27 -34.96 -32.88
CA ASP A 682 -14.11 -34.03 -33.99
C ASP A 682 -15.29 -34.03 -34.97
N SER A 683 -16.27 -34.90 -34.78
CA SER A 683 -17.39 -35.10 -35.70
C SER A 683 -18.62 -34.27 -35.26
N PRO A 684 -19.06 -33.28 -36.04
CA PRO A 684 -20.28 -32.54 -35.75
C PRO A 684 -21.52 -33.39 -36.08
N GLY A 685 -22.37 -33.64 -35.08
CA GLY A 685 -23.65 -34.36 -35.24
C GLY A 685 -24.61 -34.12 -34.06
N GLU A 686 -25.90 -34.46 -34.20
CA GLU A 686 -26.93 -34.30 -33.14
C GLU A 686 -26.50 -34.93 -31.81
N ASP A 687 -25.88 -36.13 -31.87
CA ASP A 687 -25.30 -36.79 -30.71
C ASP A 687 -24.20 -35.95 -30.01
N SER A 688 -23.35 -35.28 -30.80
CA SER A 688 -22.24 -34.46 -30.28
C SER A 688 -22.71 -33.27 -29.45
N GLU A 689 -23.88 -32.69 -29.79
CA GLU A 689 -24.45 -31.56 -29.05
C GLU A 689 -25.17 -32.03 -27.77
N GLU A 690 -25.93 -33.13 -27.83
CA GLU A 690 -26.64 -33.66 -26.66
C GLU A 690 -25.70 -34.17 -25.57
N GLN A 691 -24.60 -34.83 -25.97
CA GLN A 691 -23.60 -35.40 -25.07
C GLN A 691 -22.45 -34.42 -24.75
N LYS A 692 -22.48 -33.23 -25.37
CA LYS A 692 -21.51 -32.13 -25.24
C LYS A 692 -20.07 -32.61 -25.40
N LEU A 693 -19.75 -33.17 -26.57
CA LEU A 693 -18.39 -33.64 -26.84
C LEU A 693 -17.41 -32.47 -26.97
N VAL A 694 -16.27 -32.58 -26.28
CA VAL A 694 -15.14 -31.67 -26.41
C VAL A 694 -14.11 -32.29 -27.36
N LYS A 695 -13.76 -31.59 -28.44
CA LYS A 695 -12.71 -32.03 -29.37
C LYS A 695 -11.42 -32.31 -28.61
N THR A 696 -11.01 -33.57 -28.61
CA THR A 696 -9.88 -34.05 -27.79
C THR A 696 -8.98 -34.95 -28.63
N VAL A 697 -7.68 -34.68 -28.57
CA VAL A 697 -6.66 -35.42 -29.32
C VAL A 697 -5.67 -36.02 -28.33
N TRP A 698 -5.41 -37.32 -28.47
CA TRP A 698 -4.28 -37.96 -27.82
C TRP A 698 -3.00 -37.51 -28.56
N PRO A 699 -2.09 -36.77 -27.91
CA PRO A 699 -0.90 -36.24 -28.57
C PRO A 699 0.02 -37.35 -29.08
N ALA A 700 0.70 -37.12 -30.21
CA ALA A 700 1.62 -38.09 -30.81
C ALA A 700 2.96 -38.15 -30.04
N ASP A 701 2.91 -38.46 -28.76
CA ASP A 701 4.05 -38.62 -27.87
C ASP A 701 4.04 -39.99 -27.15
N ALA A 702 5.13 -40.29 -26.45
CA ALA A 702 5.29 -41.55 -25.71
C ALA A 702 4.97 -41.40 -24.22
N ARG A 703 4.19 -40.39 -23.81
CA ARG A 703 3.76 -40.24 -22.42
C ARG A 703 2.63 -41.21 -22.13
N ALA A 704 2.46 -41.49 -20.84
CA ALA A 704 1.30 -42.24 -20.38
C ALA A 704 0.10 -41.30 -20.27
N HIS A 705 -1.05 -41.75 -20.77
CA HIS A 705 -2.31 -41.02 -20.70
C HIS A 705 -3.36 -41.83 -19.96
N THR A 706 -4.33 -41.13 -19.37
CA THR A 706 -5.40 -41.75 -18.59
C THR A 706 -6.73 -41.67 -19.34
N LEU A 707 -7.37 -42.83 -19.51
CA LEU A 707 -8.73 -42.95 -20.02
C LEU A 707 -9.63 -43.38 -18.87
N GLU A 708 -10.78 -42.72 -18.70
CA GLU A 708 -11.71 -43.03 -17.62
C GLU A 708 -13.16 -43.06 -18.13
N ILE A 709 -13.89 -44.09 -17.71
CA ILE A 709 -15.34 -44.21 -17.88
C ILE A 709 -15.98 -44.11 -16.50
N ARG A 710 -16.85 -43.11 -16.30
CA ARG A 710 -17.68 -42.95 -15.10
C ARG A 710 -19.14 -43.24 -15.39
N LEU A 711 -19.79 -43.87 -14.43
CA LEU A 711 -21.17 -44.33 -14.52
C LEU A 711 -22.06 -43.49 -13.61
N GLY A 712 -23.16 -42.99 -14.17
CA GLY A 712 -24.16 -42.22 -13.47
C GLY A 712 -24.82 -42.96 -12.30
N ASN A 713 -25.37 -42.19 -11.37
CA ASN A 713 -26.11 -42.71 -10.22
C ASN A 713 -27.56 -43.07 -10.57
N ASP A 714 -28.08 -42.53 -11.66
CA ASP A 714 -29.46 -42.69 -12.11
C ASP A 714 -29.56 -42.71 -13.64
N ASP A 715 -30.75 -43.06 -14.15
CA ASP A 715 -31.01 -43.13 -15.60
C ASP A 715 -30.84 -41.79 -16.33
N LYS A 716 -30.89 -40.66 -15.61
CA LYS A 716 -30.78 -39.32 -16.17
C LYS A 716 -29.34 -38.83 -16.32
N SER A 717 -28.42 -39.37 -15.52
CA SER A 717 -27.02 -38.94 -15.50
C SER A 717 -26.17 -39.60 -16.60
N GLY A 718 -26.52 -40.82 -17.04
CA GLY A 718 -25.79 -41.56 -18.07
C GLY A 718 -24.32 -41.82 -17.69
N ALA A 719 -23.49 -42.19 -18.66
CA ALA A 719 -22.05 -42.29 -18.48
C ALA A 719 -21.33 -40.99 -18.87
N SER A 720 -20.12 -40.80 -18.35
CA SER A 720 -19.21 -39.71 -18.72
C SER A 720 -17.81 -40.28 -18.96
N ILE A 721 -17.09 -39.69 -19.91
CA ILE A 721 -15.72 -40.12 -20.25
C ILE A 721 -14.73 -38.99 -20.01
N TYR A 722 -13.53 -39.35 -19.60
CA TYR A 722 -12.45 -38.41 -19.33
C TYR A 722 -11.16 -38.87 -19.99
N PHE A 723 -10.36 -37.89 -20.44
CA PHE A 723 -9.03 -38.06 -20.98
C PHE A 723 -8.08 -37.12 -20.21
N ASP A 724 -7.05 -37.67 -19.57
CA ASP A 724 -6.12 -36.91 -18.71
C ASP A 724 -6.80 -36.03 -17.66
N GLY A 725 -7.84 -36.60 -17.03
CA GLY A 725 -8.66 -35.92 -16.03
C GLY A 725 -9.63 -34.88 -16.59
N SER A 726 -9.54 -34.53 -17.87
CA SER A 726 -10.46 -33.60 -18.54
C SER A 726 -11.69 -34.34 -19.05
N ARG A 727 -12.89 -33.81 -18.79
CA ARG A 727 -14.14 -34.43 -19.23
C ARG A 727 -14.33 -34.24 -20.74
N VAL A 728 -14.40 -35.35 -21.49
CA VAL A 728 -14.55 -35.33 -22.95
C VAL A 728 -16.01 -35.38 -23.37
N ALA A 729 -16.84 -36.16 -22.68
CA ALA A 729 -18.28 -36.22 -22.93
C ALA A 729 -19.06 -36.60 -21.67
N ARG A 730 -20.37 -36.31 -21.67
CA ARG A 730 -21.29 -36.63 -20.56
C ARG A 730 -22.66 -37.05 -21.05
N LYS A 731 -23.49 -37.56 -20.14
CA LYS A 731 -24.85 -38.03 -20.44
C LYS A 731 -24.89 -39.07 -21.56
N ILE A 732 -23.81 -39.84 -21.73
CA ILE A 732 -23.78 -40.94 -22.69
C ILE A 732 -24.87 -41.93 -22.27
N PRO A 733 -25.77 -42.36 -23.18
CA PRO A 733 -26.93 -43.20 -22.84
C PRO A 733 -26.57 -44.66 -22.56
N PHE A 734 -25.44 -44.91 -21.89
CA PHE A 734 -25.02 -46.22 -21.43
C PHE A 734 -25.64 -46.55 -20.07
N ARG A 735 -26.24 -47.74 -19.95
CA ARG A 735 -26.89 -48.21 -18.72
C ARG A 735 -26.38 -49.58 -18.31
N MET A 736 -26.09 -49.72 -17.03
CA MET A 736 -25.64 -50.96 -16.44
C MET A 736 -26.84 -51.76 -15.90
N ARG A 737 -27.12 -52.93 -16.47
CA ARG A 737 -28.16 -53.83 -15.95
C ARG A 737 -27.61 -54.65 -14.78
N ARG A 738 -28.22 -54.53 -13.60
CA ARG A 738 -27.81 -55.16 -12.32
C ARG A 738 -27.61 -56.69 -12.32
N LEU A 739 -28.05 -57.41 -13.35
CA LEU A 739 -28.11 -58.87 -13.39
C LEU A 739 -27.08 -59.52 -14.33
N ARG A 740 -26.15 -58.77 -14.93
CA ARG A 740 -25.19 -59.30 -15.90
C ARG A 740 -23.77 -59.21 -15.40
N SER A 741 -22.97 -60.24 -15.68
CA SER A 741 -21.51 -60.23 -15.54
C SER A 741 -20.96 -59.12 -16.43
N LEU A 742 -20.06 -58.32 -15.86
CA LEU A 742 -19.36 -57.25 -16.57
C LEU A 742 -17.92 -57.65 -16.76
N ASN A 743 -17.39 -57.35 -17.94
CA ASN A 743 -15.98 -57.43 -18.24
C ASN A 743 -15.48 -56.02 -18.52
N ALA A 744 -14.35 -55.66 -17.93
CA ALA A 744 -13.69 -54.39 -18.19
C ALA A 744 -12.23 -54.61 -18.52
N GLY A 745 -11.67 -53.78 -19.38
CA GLY A 745 -10.28 -53.94 -19.78
C GLY A 745 -9.88 -53.04 -20.93
N VAL A 746 -8.78 -53.41 -21.57
CA VAL A 746 -8.16 -52.63 -22.64
C VAL A 746 -8.15 -53.47 -23.91
N SER A 747 -8.39 -52.82 -25.05
CA SER A 747 -8.19 -53.42 -26.36
C SER A 747 -7.37 -52.54 -27.28
N THR A 748 -6.71 -53.19 -28.23
CA THR A 748 -6.08 -52.57 -29.38
C THR A 748 -6.70 -53.09 -30.66
N GLN A 749 -6.74 -52.24 -31.70
CA GLN A 749 -7.20 -52.64 -33.03
C GLN A 749 -6.30 -52.01 -34.09
N ALA A 750 -5.61 -52.84 -34.88
CA ALA A 750 -4.69 -52.42 -35.91
C ALA A 750 -4.96 -53.13 -37.25
N GLU A 751 -4.51 -52.55 -38.36
CA GLU A 751 -4.53 -53.23 -39.65
C GLU A 751 -3.46 -54.33 -39.69
N LEU A 752 -3.60 -55.27 -40.63
CA LEU A 752 -2.59 -56.31 -40.85
C LEU A 752 -1.22 -55.69 -41.10
N ASP A 753 -0.18 -56.33 -40.56
CA ASP A 753 1.22 -55.94 -40.66
C ASP A 753 1.61 -54.63 -39.95
N VAL A 754 0.69 -54.00 -39.21
CA VAL A 754 1.01 -52.87 -38.33
C VAL A 754 1.74 -53.37 -37.08
N SER A 755 2.93 -52.80 -36.82
CA SER A 755 3.71 -53.03 -35.61
C SER A 755 3.42 -51.94 -34.57
N PHE A 756 3.15 -52.33 -33.32
CA PHE A 756 2.94 -51.37 -32.23
C PHE A 756 3.35 -51.95 -30.89
N SER A 757 3.55 -51.06 -29.92
CA SER A 757 3.83 -51.41 -28.54
C SER A 757 3.04 -50.50 -27.59
N LEU A 758 2.22 -51.10 -26.73
CA LEU A 758 1.36 -50.40 -25.76
C LEU A 758 1.61 -50.97 -24.36
N ASP A 759 1.91 -50.10 -23.40
CA ASP A 759 2.01 -50.44 -21.99
C ASP A 759 0.71 -50.04 -21.27
N LEU A 760 0.01 -50.99 -20.66
CA LEU A 760 -1.04 -50.74 -19.66
C LEU A 760 -0.37 -50.74 -18.28
N GLU A 761 -0.15 -49.54 -17.74
CA GLU A 761 0.64 -49.35 -16.50
C GLU A 761 -0.21 -49.48 -15.25
N ARG A 762 -1.51 -49.16 -15.35
CA ARG A 762 -2.42 -49.17 -14.21
C ARG A 762 -3.84 -49.37 -14.65
N PHE A 763 -4.58 -50.20 -13.91
CA PHE A 763 -6.01 -50.37 -14.07
C PHE A 763 -6.72 -50.15 -12.74
N GLU A 764 -7.77 -49.34 -12.76
CA GLU A 764 -8.51 -48.91 -11.58
C GLU A 764 -9.99 -49.22 -11.73
N VAL A 765 -10.59 -49.73 -10.65
CA VAL A 765 -12.02 -49.97 -10.54
C VAL A 765 -12.55 -49.16 -9.36
N PHE A 766 -13.50 -48.29 -9.65
CA PHE A 766 -14.17 -47.45 -8.67
C PHE A 766 -15.52 -48.07 -8.33
N ARG A 767 -15.79 -48.27 -7.05
CA ARG A 767 -17.11 -48.67 -6.56
C ARG A 767 -17.58 -47.73 -5.46
N ARG A 768 -18.88 -47.45 -5.40
CA ARG A 768 -19.45 -46.63 -4.32
C ARG A 768 -19.27 -47.33 -2.97
N LYS A 769 -18.92 -46.60 -1.91
CA LYS A 769 -18.87 -47.12 -0.52
C LYS A 769 -20.22 -47.67 -0.09
N ALA A 770 -20.17 -48.72 0.73
CA ALA A 770 -21.36 -49.37 1.25
C ALA A 770 -22.06 -48.44 2.25
N ARG A 771 -23.37 -48.24 2.09
CA ARG A 771 -24.19 -47.41 2.98
C ARG A 771 -24.85 -48.22 4.11
N SER A 772 -24.84 -49.56 4.01
CA SER A 772 -25.34 -50.48 5.04
C SER A 772 -24.44 -51.70 5.19
N ASP A 773 -24.52 -52.40 6.33
CA ASP A 773 -23.71 -53.60 6.57
C ASP A 773 -24.02 -54.76 5.60
N GLY A 774 -25.25 -54.83 5.06
CA GLY A 774 -25.61 -55.80 4.02
C GLY A 774 -24.92 -55.55 2.68
N GLU A 775 -24.59 -54.30 2.36
CA GLU A 775 -23.85 -53.94 1.16
C GLU A 775 -22.34 -54.23 1.27
N ARG A 776 -21.81 -54.41 2.49
CA ARG A 776 -20.39 -54.71 2.73
C ARG A 776 -20.00 -56.17 2.43
N GLN A 777 -20.98 -57.07 2.34
CA GLN A 777 -20.74 -58.50 2.06
C GLN A 777 -20.37 -58.78 0.58
N TYR A 778 -20.47 -57.77 -0.29
CA TYR A 778 -20.15 -57.80 -1.73
C TYR A 778 -19.15 -56.69 -2.07
#